data_AF-A0A4Q9MY81-F1
#
_entry.id   AF-A0A4Q9MY81-F1
#
_cell.length_a   1.000
_cell.length_b   1.000
_cell.length_c   1.000
_cell.angle_alpha   90.00
_cell.angle_beta   90.00
_cell.angle_gamma   90.00
#
_symmetry.space_group_name_H-M   'P 1'
#
loop_
_entity.id
_entity.type
_entity.pdbx_description
1 polymer ?
#
loop_
_entity_poly.entity_id
_entity_poly.type
_entity_poly.pdbx_seq_one_letter_code
_entity_poly.pdbx_strand_id
1 'polypeptide(L)'
;MTAVPAFRSPRELVISGELSMPELYEWHARENPDYPLYRFHDGNEVNTLTYAQVIKAIRRAARYVQARIATPQIVAVIANIDTITYSIIQLGIMRAGYTMFLISPRNVPAAVADMLRKTECRHLLLSSDALVQDLAKKALAELNGVTLHDVPTFEQLFPADASVDGLSTEDLPATLDINGLCMILHSSGSTNHPKPVRWTHKKMMSWSSSPWYGEVDLSQVSLSIHGTPMFHAIGVMMYCLAANNGMLLGVFPPTSPPTFPTPENVFDGIVKTSSEYIMTAPAMIEMWAREPAKVEHMKTMKGLIFGGAPLDQGVGDMLASQGINLYSLYGSTEIGAIAKFFTANPGMDWAYFQLNPMHDQRLVDAGEGRYELIVISDPEIPLPIVNTKFDGKDAYATNDILERHPTRPNFYRYYGRLDDQIILSNGEKTNPGPLESIISEDPHVQGCIIFGQGKFQNGLLIEPTPEYRFDPQDLGKLVDFRNKIWKSIERANEFAPQHSRLFKEMIIVTSPGKPFSYNIKGYPRRTWILKDYQEEIAALYKVVEESAQSDVGAPAAWNNDSTRTFLRTVVERVLKKSIPDDADFFRHGCDSLQATWIRNTLLRAVRETSPTSAKLLPMSIVYQAPTISALTEAVLHILHNKGVAPTATTAHDLVLIAEKYSSNLPPRPAQLRARQSDKDVVLITGTTGGFGCDVLEHLLRDERVERVYAFNRPGSQAMERQLTRFKERALDESLLTTPKFRMIEAALDVPGFGIEPQLLDEIRDSVTHILHNAWTVNFNLALSSFEPDLKAVRNLVELSLSSPHSSPPRIQFTSSIGVFASCNIPPPIPEVSLDPSSPLGSGYGESKWIAEQVLYNVAQRAGVPIVVVRLGQISGDKTGHWNEREWFPALVKSASLTSHLPNVEGEASFFLSYPAARAFVEMRSSPEPILHLVHPRPIPWRSLITPIAQELQATLVPYVEWLAALEAAAERNAEAAREHPALRLLDFFRSSASANTKTPLGLYQLDTKKAVGASETLASMPELGEADIKRWIAAWRASGFLPASA
;
A
#
# COMPACT_ATOMS: atom_id res chain seq x y z
N MET A 1 -31.77 33.50 -15.44
CA MET A 1 -31.98 33.03 -14.05
C MET A 1 -32.54 34.20 -13.25
N THR A 2 -33.77 34.08 -12.76
CA THR A 2 -34.34 34.99 -11.76
C THR A 2 -33.46 34.95 -10.51
N ALA A 3 -33.25 36.10 -9.86
CA ALA A 3 -32.44 36.17 -8.63
C ALA A 3 -33.06 35.25 -7.56
N VAL A 4 -32.25 34.36 -6.98
CA VAL A 4 -32.69 33.48 -5.89
C VAL A 4 -33.09 34.38 -4.71
N PRO A 5 -34.30 34.21 -4.13
CA PRO A 5 -34.72 35.03 -2.99
C PRO A 5 -33.75 34.89 -1.81
N ALA A 6 -33.61 35.96 -1.03
CA ALA A 6 -32.74 35.95 0.15
C ALA A 6 -33.27 34.95 1.19
N PHE A 7 -32.38 34.09 1.71
CA PHE A 7 -32.73 33.11 2.73
C PHE A 7 -32.78 33.76 4.12
N ARG A 8 -33.91 33.66 4.81
CA ARG A 8 -34.02 34.01 6.23
C ARG A 8 -33.59 32.81 7.07
N SER A 9 -32.50 32.96 7.82
CA SER A 9 -31.95 31.89 8.67
C SER A 9 -32.84 31.59 9.88
N PRO A 10 -33.11 30.31 10.20
CA PRO A 10 -33.85 29.90 11.40
C PRO A 10 -32.96 29.74 12.65
N ARG A 11 -31.69 30.19 12.61
CA ARG A 11 -30.68 29.86 13.64
C ARG A 11 -31.13 30.19 15.07
N GLU A 12 -31.68 31.37 15.32
CA GLU A 12 -32.15 31.79 16.65
C GLU A 12 -33.27 30.87 17.19
N LEU A 13 -34.16 30.43 16.30
CA LEU A 13 -35.26 29.55 16.61
C LEU A 13 -34.81 28.11 16.89
N VAL A 14 -33.81 27.62 16.15
CA VAL A 14 -33.24 26.29 16.42
C VAL A 14 -32.43 26.28 17.73
N ILE A 15 -31.79 27.39 18.08
CA ILE A 15 -31.08 27.55 19.37
C ILE A 15 -32.05 27.57 20.56
N SER A 16 -33.30 28.06 20.40
CA SER A 16 -34.27 28.03 21.50
C SER A 16 -34.65 26.61 21.93
N GLY A 17 -34.46 25.62 21.04
CA GLY A 17 -34.72 24.21 21.31
C GLY A 17 -36.20 23.82 21.31
N GLU A 18 -37.09 24.72 20.86
CA GLU A 18 -38.55 24.54 20.92
C GLU A 18 -39.17 24.02 19.62
N LEU A 19 -38.38 23.81 18.57
CA LEU A 19 -38.86 23.45 17.23
C LEU A 19 -38.43 22.06 16.80
N SER A 20 -39.38 21.25 16.38
CA SER A 20 -39.14 20.01 15.65
C SER A 20 -38.90 20.27 14.16
N MET A 21 -38.38 19.27 13.44
CA MET A 21 -38.10 19.43 12.01
C MET A 21 -39.37 19.72 11.18
N PRO A 22 -40.53 19.04 11.36
CA PRO A 22 -41.75 19.43 10.65
C PRO A 22 -42.18 20.88 10.92
N GLU A 23 -42.07 21.37 12.15
CA GLU A 23 -42.42 22.76 12.50
C GLU A 23 -41.43 23.77 11.89
N LEU A 24 -40.15 23.39 11.72
CA LEU A 24 -39.19 24.20 10.98
C LEU A 24 -39.61 24.37 9.51
N TYR A 25 -40.12 23.32 8.87
CA TYR A 25 -40.67 23.42 7.50
C TYR A 25 -41.94 24.28 7.44
N GLU A 26 -42.79 24.23 8.46
CA GLU A 26 -43.94 25.14 8.60
C GLU A 26 -43.50 26.60 8.74
N TRP A 27 -42.39 26.85 9.43
CA TRP A 27 -41.78 28.16 9.54
C TRP A 27 -41.22 28.65 8.20
N HIS A 28 -40.46 27.80 7.47
CA HIS A 28 -39.97 28.17 6.13
C HIS A 28 -41.09 28.45 5.14
N ALA A 29 -42.23 27.78 5.24
CA ALA A 29 -43.37 28.10 4.37
C ALA A 29 -43.95 29.51 4.60
N ARG A 30 -43.73 30.11 5.77
CA ARG A 30 -44.13 31.49 6.08
C ARG A 30 -43.03 32.49 5.75
N GLU A 31 -41.79 32.16 6.13
CA GLU A 31 -40.67 33.10 6.11
C GLU A 31 -39.79 33.00 4.85
N ASN A 32 -39.81 31.84 4.19
CA ASN A 32 -39.03 31.52 2.99
C ASN A 32 -39.89 30.81 1.91
N PRO A 33 -41.14 31.27 1.62
CA PRO A 33 -42.11 30.51 0.82
C PRO A 33 -41.60 30.16 -0.59
N ASP A 34 -40.93 31.12 -1.25
CA ASP A 34 -40.46 31.01 -2.63
C ASP A 34 -39.02 30.46 -2.73
N TYR A 35 -38.39 30.14 -1.60
CA TYR A 35 -37.02 29.65 -1.60
C TYR A 35 -36.97 28.18 -2.07
N PRO A 36 -36.09 27.83 -3.03
CA PRO A 36 -36.02 26.49 -3.59
C PRO A 36 -35.34 25.51 -2.64
N LEU A 37 -35.96 24.36 -2.42
CA LEU A 37 -35.41 23.25 -1.64
C LEU A 37 -34.86 22.13 -2.53
N TYR A 38 -35.62 21.71 -3.55
CA TYR A 38 -35.18 20.65 -4.49
C TYR A 38 -34.96 21.22 -5.88
N ARG A 39 -33.99 20.67 -6.59
CA ARG A 39 -33.73 20.91 -8.01
C ARG A 39 -33.47 19.60 -8.73
N PHE A 40 -34.11 19.41 -9.87
CA PHE A 40 -33.92 18.22 -10.71
C PHE A 40 -34.06 18.58 -12.19
N HIS A 41 -33.51 17.75 -13.06
CA HIS A 41 -33.67 17.88 -14.51
C HIS A 41 -34.58 16.75 -15.01
N ASP A 42 -35.70 17.08 -15.65
CA ASP A 42 -36.71 16.09 -16.08
C ASP A 42 -36.42 15.44 -17.44
N GLY A 43 -35.38 15.92 -18.12
CA GLY A 43 -35.00 15.50 -19.46
C GLY A 43 -35.09 16.63 -20.48
N ASN A 44 -35.91 17.64 -20.18
CA ASN A 44 -36.10 18.82 -21.02
C ASN A 44 -35.61 20.10 -20.33
N GLU A 45 -35.95 20.29 -19.05
CA GLU A 45 -35.60 21.50 -18.31
C GLU A 45 -35.27 21.25 -16.83
N VAL A 46 -34.68 22.27 -16.21
CA VAL A 46 -34.36 22.27 -14.78
C VAL A 46 -35.57 22.77 -14.00
N ASN A 47 -36.11 21.92 -13.15
CA ASN A 47 -37.25 22.19 -12.29
C ASN A 47 -36.81 22.43 -10.84
N THR A 48 -37.57 23.25 -10.11
CA THR A 48 -37.35 23.49 -8.67
C THR A 48 -38.63 23.39 -7.87
N LEU A 49 -38.53 22.85 -6.65
CA LEU A 49 -39.63 22.84 -5.68
C LEU A 49 -39.31 23.76 -4.50
N THR A 50 -40.22 24.68 -4.21
CA THR A 50 -40.11 25.68 -3.12
C THR A 50 -40.64 25.16 -1.79
N TYR A 51 -40.30 25.81 -0.67
CA TYR A 51 -40.85 25.45 0.64
C TYR A 51 -42.39 25.53 0.69
N ALA A 52 -43.00 26.50 0.00
CA ALA A 52 -44.46 26.62 -0.06
C ALA A 52 -45.14 25.43 -0.77
N GLN A 53 -44.49 24.83 -1.77
CA GLN A 53 -44.96 23.62 -2.43
C GLN A 53 -44.72 22.39 -1.55
N VAL A 54 -43.51 22.28 -0.99
CA VAL A 54 -43.08 21.16 -0.15
C VAL A 54 -43.95 21.01 1.09
N ILE A 55 -44.31 22.08 1.79
CA ILE A 55 -45.14 21.97 3.01
C ILE A 55 -46.54 21.42 2.72
N LYS A 56 -47.11 21.75 1.55
CA LYS A 56 -48.42 21.21 1.14
C LYS A 56 -48.33 19.71 0.95
N ALA A 57 -47.25 19.24 0.33
CA ALA A 57 -46.98 17.82 0.15
C ALA A 57 -46.73 17.11 1.49
N ILE A 58 -45.99 17.71 2.43
CA ILE A 58 -45.78 17.18 3.79
C ILE A 58 -47.12 17.00 4.52
N ARG A 59 -47.99 18.02 4.49
CA ARG A 59 -49.32 17.96 5.12
C ARG A 59 -50.20 16.89 4.47
N ARG A 60 -50.12 16.70 3.15
CA ARG A 60 -50.82 15.60 2.45
C ARG A 60 -50.31 14.24 2.87
N ALA A 61 -48.99 14.04 2.93
CA ALA A 61 -48.40 12.81 3.43
C ALA A 61 -48.83 12.52 4.88
N ALA A 62 -48.87 13.54 5.74
CA ALA A 62 -49.34 13.40 7.11
C ALA A 62 -50.80 12.92 7.19
N ARG A 63 -51.70 13.53 6.41
CA ARG A 63 -53.12 13.10 6.32
C ARG A 63 -53.28 11.73 5.68
N TYR A 64 -52.44 11.37 4.72
CA TYR A 64 -52.42 10.05 4.10
C TYR A 64 -52.15 8.95 5.13
N VAL A 65 -51.21 9.20 6.04
CA VAL A 65 -50.84 8.30 7.14
C VAL A 65 -51.95 8.23 8.19
N GLN A 66 -52.48 9.38 8.65
CA GLN A 66 -53.59 9.42 9.63
C GLN A 66 -54.84 8.67 9.14
N ALA A 67 -55.19 8.80 7.86
CA ALA A 67 -56.34 8.12 7.28
C ALA A 67 -56.24 6.58 7.31
N ARG A 68 -55.04 6.04 7.49
CA ARG A 68 -54.75 4.59 7.48
C ARG A 68 -54.36 4.03 8.85
N ILE A 69 -53.87 4.88 9.74
CA ILE A 69 -53.34 4.47 11.03
C ILE A 69 -53.96 5.40 12.07
N ALA A 70 -54.96 4.92 12.82
CA ALA A 70 -55.83 5.78 13.62
C ALA A 70 -55.17 6.43 14.86
N THR A 71 -54.07 5.87 15.37
CA THR A 71 -53.37 6.39 16.56
C THR A 71 -51.89 6.56 16.26
N PRO A 72 -51.19 7.57 16.83
CA PRO A 72 -49.75 7.71 16.68
C PRO A 72 -48.97 6.47 17.15
N GLN A 73 -48.21 5.86 16.25
CA GLN A 73 -47.38 4.67 16.51
C GLN A 73 -46.10 4.70 15.67
N ILE A 74 -45.31 3.63 15.74
CA ILE A 74 -44.16 3.40 14.86
C ILE A 74 -44.66 2.93 13.48
N VAL A 75 -44.22 3.62 12.42
CA VAL A 75 -44.55 3.32 11.03
C VAL A 75 -43.26 3.00 10.28
N ALA A 76 -43.08 1.74 9.87
CA ALA A 76 -41.93 1.33 9.08
C ALA A 76 -42.12 1.71 7.61
N VAL A 77 -41.04 2.15 6.96
CA VAL A 77 -41.01 2.42 5.52
C VAL A 77 -39.97 1.50 4.89
N ILE A 78 -40.43 0.64 3.98
CA ILE A 78 -39.57 -0.16 3.10
C ILE A 78 -39.97 0.20 1.68
N ALA A 79 -39.19 1.07 1.03
CA ALA A 79 -39.58 1.59 -0.27
C ALA A 79 -38.37 1.78 -1.20
N ASN A 80 -38.60 1.56 -2.48
CA ASN A 80 -37.73 1.94 -3.59
C ASN A 80 -38.44 3.00 -4.45
N ILE A 81 -38.36 4.26 -4.02
CA ILE A 81 -39.02 5.42 -4.63
C ILE A 81 -38.04 6.60 -4.72
N ASP A 82 -38.42 7.67 -5.43
CA ASP A 82 -37.57 8.84 -5.63
C ASP A 82 -37.28 9.60 -4.31
N THR A 83 -36.22 10.40 -4.33
CA THR A 83 -35.72 11.13 -3.16
C THR A 83 -36.74 12.12 -2.60
N ILE A 84 -37.47 12.82 -3.46
CA ILE A 84 -38.42 13.85 -3.05
C ILE A 84 -39.58 13.17 -2.34
N THR A 85 -40.27 12.24 -3.01
CA THR A 85 -41.40 11.50 -2.45
C THR A 85 -41.04 10.83 -1.13
N TYR A 86 -39.87 10.18 -1.04
CA TYR A 86 -39.41 9.54 0.19
C TYR A 86 -39.27 10.57 1.33
N SER A 87 -38.57 11.68 1.11
CA SER A 87 -38.37 12.72 2.13
C SER A 87 -39.69 13.35 2.61
N ILE A 88 -40.65 13.54 1.70
CA ILE A 88 -41.99 14.05 2.03
C ILE A 88 -42.77 13.07 2.89
N ILE A 89 -42.69 11.76 2.62
CA ILE A 89 -43.31 10.73 3.45
C ILE A 89 -42.71 10.74 4.86
N GLN A 90 -41.38 10.84 4.99
CA GLN A 90 -40.70 10.92 6.28
C GLN A 90 -41.16 12.12 7.11
N LEU A 91 -41.13 13.31 6.51
CA LEU A 91 -41.59 14.55 7.14
C LEU A 91 -43.10 14.49 7.46
N GLY A 92 -43.89 13.84 6.60
CA GLY A 92 -45.33 13.63 6.80
C GLY A 92 -45.66 12.73 7.98
N ILE A 93 -44.95 11.59 8.13
CA ILE A 93 -45.09 10.68 9.28
C ILE A 93 -44.80 11.45 10.58
N MET A 94 -43.68 12.19 10.62
CA MET A 94 -43.33 13.01 11.78
C MET A 94 -44.35 14.12 12.03
N ARG A 95 -44.82 14.82 10.97
CA ARG A 95 -45.82 15.89 11.07
C ARG A 95 -47.15 15.38 11.62
N ALA A 96 -47.53 14.14 11.34
CA ALA A 96 -48.71 13.49 11.88
C ALA A 96 -48.56 13.08 13.36
N GLY A 97 -47.36 13.19 13.95
CA GLY A 97 -47.05 12.79 15.32
C GLY A 97 -46.58 11.34 15.49
N TYR A 98 -46.22 10.67 14.39
CA TYR A 98 -45.83 9.25 14.37
C TYR A 98 -44.31 9.13 14.37
N THR A 99 -43.80 7.99 14.82
CA THR A 99 -42.38 7.67 14.71
C THR A 99 -42.11 6.97 13.38
N MET A 100 -41.25 7.52 12.52
CA MET A 100 -40.83 6.81 11.30
C MET A 100 -39.76 5.76 11.61
N PHE A 101 -39.88 4.55 11.05
CA PHE A 101 -38.83 3.53 11.09
C PHE A 101 -38.33 3.22 9.68
N LEU A 102 -37.11 3.66 9.38
CA LEU A 102 -36.57 3.58 8.02
C LEU A 102 -35.80 2.27 7.83
N ILE A 103 -36.35 1.34 7.05
CA ILE A 103 -35.76 0.02 6.84
C ILE A 103 -35.24 -0.09 5.40
N SER A 104 -34.01 -0.59 5.27
CA SER A 104 -33.38 -0.79 3.96
C SER A 104 -34.05 -1.96 3.23
N PRO A 105 -34.43 -1.80 1.94
CA PRO A 105 -34.91 -2.90 1.11
C PRO A 105 -33.80 -3.90 0.75
N ARG A 106 -32.54 -3.61 1.12
CA ARG A 106 -31.37 -4.48 0.90
C ARG A 106 -31.12 -5.46 2.04
N ASN A 107 -31.94 -5.42 3.10
CA ASN A 107 -31.82 -6.36 4.22
C ASN A 107 -32.41 -7.73 3.87
N VAL A 108 -31.93 -8.76 4.56
CA VAL A 108 -32.52 -10.10 4.47
C VAL A 108 -33.85 -10.18 5.25
N PRO A 109 -34.82 -11.03 4.83
CA PRO A 109 -36.12 -11.14 5.50
C PRO A 109 -36.05 -11.35 7.02
N ALA A 110 -35.16 -12.23 7.48
CA ALA A 110 -35.00 -12.52 8.92
C ALA A 110 -34.53 -11.29 9.73
N ALA A 111 -33.71 -10.42 9.14
CA ALA A 111 -33.26 -9.19 9.78
C ALA A 111 -34.41 -8.17 9.88
N VAL A 112 -35.23 -8.04 8.83
CA VAL A 112 -36.43 -7.20 8.86
C VAL A 112 -37.40 -7.69 9.93
N ALA A 113 -37.66 -9.00 9.98
CA ALA A 113 -38.55 -9.59 10.98
C ALA A 113 -38.09 -9.35 12.42
N ASP A 114 -36.80 -9.53 12.70
CA ASP A 114 -36.20 -9.27 14.00
C ASP A 114 -36.30 -7.79 14.41
N MET A 115 -36.05 -6.88 13.48
CA MET A 115 -36.19 -5.44 13.71
C MET A 115 -37.63 -5.02 14.01
N LEU A 116 -38.61 -5.52 13.24
CA LEU A 116 -40.03 -5.24 13.48
C LEU A 116 -40.47 -5.78 14.85
N ARG A 117 -39.97 -6.95 15.26
CA ARG A 117 -40.23 -7.53 16.58
C ARG A 117 -39.66 -6.67 17.70
N LYS A 118 -38.39 -6.26 17.62
CA LYS A 118 -37.69 -5.43 18.63
C LYS A 118 -38.19 -4.00 18.74
N THR A 119 -38.87 -3.50 17.73
CA THR A 119 -39.48 -2.17 17.71
C THR A 119 -40.98 -2.21 17.96
N GLU A 120 -41.57 -3.41 18.04
CA GLU A 120 -43.03 -3.60 18.13
C GLU A 120 -43.79 -2.90 16.99
N CYS A 121 -43.14 -2.69 15.84
CA CYS A 121 -43.74 -2.02 14.70
C CYS A 121 -44.81 -2.90 14.05
N ARG A 122 -46.02 -2.36 13.89
CA ARG A 122 -47.19 -3.06 13.32
C ARG A 122 -47.65 -2.50 11.97
N HIS A 123 -47.11 -1.38 11.50
CA HIS A 123 -47.52 -0.76 10.25
C HIS A 123 -46.34 -0.56 9.32
N LEU A 124 -46.46 -1.04 8.07
CA LEU A 124 -45.44 -0.94 7.05
C LEU A 124 -46.00 -0.21 5.82
N LEU A 125 -45.37 0.90 5.42
CA LEU A 125 -45.55 1.51 4.12
C LEU A 125 -44.59 0.85 3.12
N LEU A 126 -45.11 0.31 2.02
CA LEU A 126 -44.37 -0.43 0.99
C LEU A 126 -44.49 0.23 -0.38
N SER A 127 -43.42 0.22 -1.15
CA SER A 127 -43.50 0.47 -2.60
C SER A 127 -44.03 -0.74 -3.35
N SER A 128 -44.64 -0.51 -4.51
CA SER A 128 -45.32 -1.54 -5.31
C SER A 128 -44.36 -2.44 -6.09
N ASP A 129 -43.04 -2.23 -6.02
CA ASP A 129 -42.08 -3.04 -6.77
C ASP A 129 -41.94 -4.46 -6.20
N ALA A 130 -41.72 -5.42 -7.10
CA ALA A 130 -41.72 -6.84 -6.75
C ALA A 130 -40.68 -7.23 -5.70
N LEU A 131 -39.53 -6.56 -5.67
CA LEU A 131 -38.44 -6.88 -4.74
C LEU A 131 -38.81 -6.50 -3.30
N VAL A 132 -39.34 -5.29 -3.10
CA VAL A 132 -39.83 -4.84 -1.79
C VAL A 132 -41.01 -5.68 -1.32
N GLN A 133 -41.94 -5.99 -2.21
CA GLN A 133 -43.12 -6.82 -1.89
C GLN A 133 -42.72 -8.25 -1.47
N ASP A 134 -41.76 -8.87 -2.17
CA ASP A 134 -41.23 -10.19 -1.82
C ASP A 134 -40.48 -10.18 -0.49
N LEU A 135 -39.63 -9.17 -0.24
CA LEU A 135 -38.94 -9.00 1.04
C LEU A 135 -39.92 -8.90 2.19
N ALA A 136 -40.94 -8.05 2.07
CA ALA A 136 -41.97 -7.87 3.09
C ALA A 136 -42.74 -9.18 3.32
N LYS A 137 -43.20 -9.84 2.24
CA LYS A 137 -43.91 -11.12 2.34
C LYS A 137 -43.10 -12.18 3.09
N LYS A 138 -41.80 -12.33 2.76
CA LYS A 138 -40.91 -13.29 3.42
C LYS A 138 -40.63 -12.91 4.88
N ALA A 139 -40.43 -11.62 5.19
CA ALA A 139 -40.18 -11.17 6.55
C ALA A 139 -41.40 -11.38 7.46
N LEU A 140 -42.61 -11.24 6.90
CA LEU A 140 -43.86 -11.36 7.64
C LEU A 140 -44.37 -12.81 7.79
N ALA A 141 -43.76 -13.79 7.11
CA ALA A 141 -44.15 -15.20 7.24
C ALA A 141 -44.10 -15.72 8.68
N GLU A 142 -43.28 -15.11 9.54
CA GLU A 142 -43.09 -15.46 10.95
C GLU A 142 -43.61 -14.38 11.93
N LEU A 143 -44.36 -13.37 11.44
CA LEU A 143 -44.87 -12.26 12.24
C LEU A 143 -46.39 -12.12 12.08
N ASN A 144 -47.10 -12.12 13.21
CA ASN A 144 -48.55 -11.88 13.24
C ASN A 144 -48.86 -10.41 13.56
N GLY A 145 -49.97 -9.89 13.01
CA GLY A 145 -50.52 -8.59 13.39
C GLY A 145 -49.86 -7.38 12.74
N VAL A 146 -49.13 -7.56 11.63
CA VAL A 146 -48.55 -6.44 10.86
C VAL A 146 -49.48 -6.08 9.70
N THR A 147 -49.85 -4.80 9.58
CA THR A 147 -50.65 -4.25 8.50
C THR A 147 -49.77 -3.60 7.44
N LEU A 148 -49.99 -3.97 6.18
CA LEU A 148 -49.33 -3.40 5.01
C LEU A 148 -50.16 -2.26 4.43
N HIS A 149 -49.48 -1.20 4.03
CA HIS A 149 -50.05 -0.03 3.36
C HIS A 149 -49.16 0.33 2.18
N ASP A 150 -49.74 0.90 1.13
CA ASP A 150 -48.95 1.46 0.03
C ASP A 150 -48.32 2.80 0.43
N VAL A 151 -47.15 3.10 -0.13
CA VAL A 151 -46.61 4.47 -0.12
C VAL A 151 -47.40 5.37 -1.08
N PRO A 152 -47.62 6.66 -0.76
CA PRO A 152 -48.20 7.60 -1.71
C PRO A 152 -47.23 7.87 -2.88
N THR A 153 -47.78 8.12 -4.08
CA THR A 153 -46.98 8.50 -5.26
C THR A 153 -46.64 9.99 -5.25
N PHE A 154 -45.68 10.41 -6.09
CA PHE A 154 -45.33 11.81 -6.27
C PHE A 154 -46.55 12.66 -6.66
N GLU A 155 -47.37 12.19 -7.59
CA GLU A 155 -48.55 12.89 -8.10
C GLU A 155 -49.65 13.04 -7.03
N GLN A 156 -49.75 12.09 -6.10
CA GLN A 156 -50.66 12.19 -4.96
C GLN A 156 -50.21 13.23 -3.94
N LEU A 157 -48.89 13.45 -3.81
CA LEU A 157 -48.33 14.44 -2.90
C LEU A 157 -48.22 15.84 -3.54
N PHE A 158 -48.00 15.89 -4.86
CA PHE A 158 -47.89 17.08 -5.70
C PHE A 158 -48.93 17.06 -6.85
N PRO A 159 -50.24 17.06 -6.54
CA PRO A 159 -51.28 17.05 -7.56
C PRO A 159 -51.27 18.34 -8.38
N ALA A 160 -51.57 18.21 -9.68
CA ALA A 160 -51.69 19.35 -10.59
C ALA A 160 -52.91 20.23 -10.27
N ASP A 161 -53.96 19.65 -9.70
CA ASP A 161 -55.18 20.34 -9.24
C ASP A 161 -55.37 20.15 -7.73
N ALA A 162 -55.47 21.25 -6.99
CA ALA A 162 -55.62 21.26 -5.54
C ALA A 162 -57.04 20.89 -5.05
N SER A 163 -58.02 20.73 -5.94
CA SER A 163 -59.40 20.33 -5.62
C SER A 163 -59.58 18.82 -5.36
N VAL A 164 -58.53 18.02 -5.61
CA VAL A 164 -58.54 16.57 -5.48
C VAL A 164 -57.86 16.15 -4.17
N ASP A 165 -58.54 16.29 -3.02
CA ASP A 165 -58.03 15.68 -1.78
C ASP A 165 -59.19 15.02 -1.02
N GLY A 166 -59.44 13.74 -1.32
CA GLY A 166 -60.27 12.83 -0.50
C GLY A 166 -59.57 12.36 0.78
N LEU A 167 -58.67 13.20 1.33
CA LEU A 167 -57.85 12.91 2.50
C LEU A 167 -58.53 13.39 3.78
N SER A 168 -58.12 12.82 4.92
CA SER A 168 -58.71 13.13 6.24
C SER A 168 -58.78 14.64 6.51
N THR A 169 -59.93 15.10 7.00
CA THR A 169 -60.18 16.46 7.47
C THR A 169 -59.83 16.65 8.95
N GLU A 170 -59.34 15.61 9.63
CA GLU A 170 -58.89 15.72 11.01
C GLU A 170 -57.68 16.67 11.13
N ASP A 171 -57.60 17.36 12.27
CA ASP A 171 -56.53 18.30 12.54
C ASP A 171 -55.20 17.57 12.76
N LEU A 172 -54.15 18.06 12.09
CA LEU A 172 -52.79 17.63 12.36
C LEU A 172 -52.35 18.22 13.71
N PRO A 173 -51.49 17.53 14.49
CA PRO A 173 -50.98 18.04 15.76
C PRO A 173 -50.46 19.48 15.64
N ALA A 174 -50.86 20.38 16.54
CA ALA A 174 -50.43 21.77 16.49
C ALA A 174 -48.95 21.93 16.88
N THR A 175 -48.49 21.13 17.84
CA THR A 175 -47.12 21.08 18.34
C THR A 175 -46.67 19.64 18.54
N LEU A 176 -45.37 19.37 18.41
CA LEU A 176 -44.78 18.05 18.69
C LEU A 176 -43.97 18.06 19.99
N ASP A 177 -43.97 16.94 20.72
CA ASP A 177 -43.07 16.78 21.86
C ASP A 177 -41.63 16.62 21.35
N ILE A 178 -40.78 17.62 21.61
CA ILE A 178 -39.39 17.62 21.17
C ILE A 178 -38.57 16.47 21.79
N ASN A 179 -38.96 15.99 22.98
CA ASN A 179 -38.31 14.86 23.63
C ASN A 179 -38.87 13.52 23.17
N GLY A 180 -39.96 13.54 22.41
CA GLY A 180 -40.60 12.36 21.83
C GLY A 180 -39.77 11.71 20.72
N LEU A 181 -39.98 10.41 20.53
CA LEU A 181 -39.32 9.61 19.49
C LEU A 181 -39.84 9.98 18.10
N CYS A 182 -38.96 10.48 17.23
CA CYS A 182 -39.34 10.88 15.87
C CYS A 182 -38.94 9.85 14.82
N MET A 183 -37.82 9.15 15.05
CA MET A 183 -37.19 8.31 14.06
C MET A 183 -36.54 7.08 14.70
N ILE A 184 -36.60 5.97 13.97
CA ILE A 184 -35.78 4.80 14.18
C ILE A 184 -34.97 4.56 12.90
N LEU A 185 -33.65 4.45 13.05
CA LEU A 185 -32.72 4.00 12.02
C LEU A 185 -32.24 2.60 12.37
N HIS A 186 -31.59 1.89 11.44
CA HIS A 186 -30.86 0.65 11.78
C HIS A 186 -29.38 0.77 11.44
N SER A 187 -28.55 0.13 12.26
CA SER A 187 -27.12 -0.03 11.97
C SER A 187 -26.92 -1.14 10.93
N SER A 188 -25.86 -1.05 10.12
CA SER A 188 -25.60 -1.99 9.01
C SER A 188 -25.24 -3.42 9.43
N GLY A 189 -25.17 -3.73 10.74
CA GLY A 189 -25.04 -5.09 11.27
C GLY A 189 -23.71 -5.79 11.00
N SER A 190 -22.59 -5.23 11.45
CA SER A 190 -21.24 -5.84 11.30
C SER A 190 -21.06 -7.14 12.11
N THR A 191 -21.70 -7.25 13.28
CA THR A 191 -21.50 -8.36 14.23
C THR A 191 -22.76 -9.22 14.49
N ASN A 192 -23.97 -8.74 14.14
CA ASN A 192 -25.26 -9.42 14.34
C ASN A 192 -26.34 -8.86 13.37
N HIS A 193 -27.61 -9.27 13.50
CA HIS A 193 -28.73 -8.58 12.81
C HIS A 193 -28.68 -7.06 13.08
N PRO A 194 -29.03 -6.21 12.08
CA PRO A 194 -29.19 -4.76 12.23
C PRO A 194 -29.91 -4.36 13.52
N LYS A 195 -29.35 -3.39 14.26
CA LYS A 195 -29.93 -2.92 15.53
C LYS A 195 -30.73 -1.63 15.31
N PRO A 196 -31.98 -1.54 15.81
CA PRO A 196 -32.75 -0.30 15.80
C PRO A 196 -32.14 0.77 16.72
N VAL A 197 -31.94 1.99 16.19
CA VAL A 197 -31.39 3.16 16.87
C VAL A 197 -32.47 4.23 16.96
N ARG A 198 -32.82 4.65 18.17
CA ARG A 198 -33.98 5.50 18.46
C ARG A 198 -33.57 6.96 18.62
N TRP A 199 -34.15 7.85 17.81
CA TRP A 199 -33.83 9.27 17.74
C TRP A 199 -35.04 10.12 18.14
N THR A 200 -34.84 11.02 19.11
CA THR A 200 -35.83 12.03 19.49
C THR A 200 -35.81 13.21 18.51
N HIS A 201 -36.89 14.00 18.48
CA HIS A 201 -36.91 15.23 17.70
C HIS A 201 -35.76 16.18 18.12
N LYS A 202 -35.51 16.35 19.42
CA LYS A 202 -34.45 17.21 19.97
C LYS A 202 -33.07 16.79 19.46
N LYS A 203 -32.77 15.50 19.50
CA LYS A 203 -31.48 14.97 19.01
C LYS A 203 -31.35 15.13 17.49
N MET A 204 -32.42 14.86 16.73
CA MET A 204 -32.42 15.09 15.27
C MET A 204 -32.18 16.58 14.93
N MET A 205 -32.77 17.51 15.68
CA MET A 205 -32.55 18.95 15.49
C MET A 205 -31.10 19.34 15.76
N SER A 206 -30.47 18.83 16.82
CA SER A 206 -29.06 19.09 17.10
C SER A 206 -28.18 18.72 15.89
N TRP A 207 -28.48 17.60 15.23
CA TRP A 207 -27.76 17.13 14.07
C TRP A 207 -27.83 18.10 12.88
N SER A 208 -28.97 18.78 12.69
CA SER A 208 -29.16 19.76 11.62
C SER A 208 -28.27 21.02 11.74
N SER A 209 -27.80 21.31 12.96
CA SER A 209 -26.97 22.48 13.27
C SER A 209 -25.47 22.24 13.13
N SER A 210 -25.08 21.02 12.77
CA SER A 210 -23.68 20.62 12.69
C SER A 210 -22.82 21.44 11.71
N PRO A 211 -23.34 22.01 10.59
CA PRO A 211 -22.54 22.88 9.73
C PRO A 211 -22.24 24.27 10.31
N TRP A 212 -22.91 24.71 11.39
CA TRP A 212 -22.66 26.03 11.99
C TRP A 212 -21.26 26.19 12.58
N TYR A 213 -20.56 25.07 12.76
CA TYR A 213 -19.18 25.00 13.21
C TYR A 213 -18.18 24.90 12.05
N GLY A 214 -18.67 24.84 10.80
CA GLY A 214 -17.89 24.92 9.57
C GLY A 214 -17.37 26.34 9.28
N GLU A 215 -16.75 26.50 8.12
CA GLU A 215 -16.13 27.77 7.68
C GLU A 215 -16.77 28.34 6.41
N VAL A 216 -17.74 27.62 5.83
CA VAL A 216 -18.42 27.99 4.60
C VAL A 216 -19.85 28.40 4.89
N ASP A 217 -20.29 29.53 4.32
CA ASP A 217 -21.70 29.90 4.28
C ASP A 217 -22.44 28.98 3.30
N LEU A 218 -23.41 28.24 3.82
CA LEU A 218 -24.19 27.26 3.07
C LEU A 218 -25.50 27.83 2.53
N SER A 219 -25.81 29.09 2.82
CA SER A 219 -26.95 29.74 2.21
C SER A 219 -26.78 29.75 0.69
N GLN A 220 -27.83 29.31 -0.01
CA GLN A 220 -27.89 29.21 -1.47
C GLN A 220 -26.91 28.22 -2.12
N VAL A 221 -26.22 27.38 -1.33
CA VAL A 221 -25.34 26.34 -1.87
C VAL A 221 -26.16 25.22 -2.50
N SER A 222 -25.77 24.82 -3.71
CA SER A 222 -26.33 23.66 -4.40
C SER A 222 -25.55 22.38 -4.05
N LEU A 223 -26.19 21.47 -3.30
CA LEU A 223 -25.63 20.17 -2.91
C LEU A 223 -26.31 19.04 -3.69
N SER A 224 -25.55 18.32 -4.50
CA SER A 224 -26.00 17.08 -5.11
C SER A 224 -26.11 15.98 -4.07
N ILE A 225 -27.28 15.34 -4.02
CA ILE A 225 -27.54 14.13 -3.24
C ILE A 225 -28.05 13.00 -4.14
N HIS A 226 -27.82 13.10 -5.45
CA HIS A 226 -28.16 12.07 -6.44
C HIS A 226 -27.64 10.70 -6.00
N GLY A 227 -28.55 9.73 -5.86
CA GLY A 227 -28.22 8.36 -5.44
C GLY A 227 -28.03 8.15 -3.94
N THR A 228 -28.26 9.18 -3.12
CA THR A 228 -28.23 9.05 -1.65
C THR A 228 -29.48 8.28 -1.17
N PRO A 229 -29.34 7.13 -0.49
CA PRO A 229 -30.50 6.37 -0.04
C PRO A 229 -31.21 7.05 1.15
N MET A 230 -32.49 7.37 0.98
CA MET A 230 -33.27 8.09 2.00
C MET A 230 -33.63 7.25 3.24
N PHE A 231 -33.49 5.93 3.18
CA PHE A 231 -33.59 5.06 4.37
C PHE A 231 -32.32 5.08 5.25
N HIS A 232 -31.24 5.71 4.79
CA HIS A 232 -29.97 5.80 5.51
C HIS A 232 -29.89 7.11 6.30
N ALA A 233 -29.12 7.09 7.41
CA ALA A 233 -28.88 8.24 8.28
C ALA A 233 -28.46 9.49 7.47
N ILE A 234 -27.53 9.32 6.53
CA ILE A 234 -27.04 10.42 5.68
C ILE A 234 -28.15 11.03 4.82
N GLY A 235 -29.12 10.25 4.33
CA GLY A 235 -30.24 10.77 3.54
C GLY A 235 -31.18 11.63 4.38
N VAL A 236 -31.48 11.18 5.61
CA VAL A 236 -32.24 11.98 6.59
C VAL A 236 -31.54 13.30 6.90
N MET A 237 -30.22 13.22 7.11
CA MET A 237 -29.39 14.39 7.39
C MET A 237 -29.52 15.46 6.30
N MET A 238 -29.56 15.08 5.01
CA MET A 238 -29.53 16.06 3.91
C MET A 238 -30.66 17.09 3.95
N TYR A 239 -31.92 16.65 4.15
CA TYR A 239 -33.03 17.61 4.21
C TYR A 239 -33.06 18.38 5.54
N CYS A 240 -32.57 17.78 6.63
CA CYS A 240 -32.39 18.49 7.90
C CYS A 240 -31.37 19.64 7.75
N LEU A 241 -30.24 19.37 7.10
CA LEU A 241 -29.21 20.37 6.81
C LEU A 241 -29.74 21.45 5.86
N ALA A 242 -30.48 21.06 4.81
CA ALA A 242 -31.04 22.00 3.86
C ALA A 242 -32.01 22.99 4.51
N ALA A 243 -32.95 22.50 5.32
CA ALA A 243 -33.86 23.35 6.10
C ALA A 243 -33.08 24.33 7.00
N ASN A 244 -32.16 23.82 7.81
CA ASN A 244 -31.51 24.65 8.81
C ASN A 244 -30.49 25.65 8.24
N ASN A 245 -29.91 25.36 7.07
CA ASN A 245 -28.78 26.13 6.52
C ASN A 245 -29.07 26.80 5.16
N GLY A 246 -30.25 26.60 4.59
CA GLY A 246 -30.66 27.23 3.33
C GLY A 246 -30.02 26.60 2.08
N MET A 247 -29.73 25.30 2.13
CA MET A 247 -29.13 24.60 0.99
C MET A 247 -30.20 24.17 -0.01
N LEU A 248 -29.82 24.12 -1.28
CA LEU A 248 -30.63 23.54 -2.36
C LEU A 248 -30.13 22.12 -2.66
N LEU A 249 -31.04 21.17 -2.73
CA LEU A 249 -30.75 19.75 -2.95
C LEU A 249 -30.94 19.37 -4.42
N GLY A 250 -29.84 19.03 -5.09
CA GLY A 250 -29.84 18.43 -6.42
C GLY A 250 -30.20 16.95 -6.36
N VAL A 251 -31.29 16.56 -7.04
CA VAL A 251 -31.85 15.19 -7.01
C VAL A 251 -32.25 14.72 -8.42
N PHE A 252 -32.41 13.40 -8.58
CA PHE A 252 -33.04 12.84 -9.78
C PHE A 252 -34.51 13.29 -9.89
N PRO A 253 -35.07 13.37 -11.11
CA PRO A 253 -36.48 13.68 -11.28
C PRO A 253 -37.36 12.64 -10.57
N PRO A 254 -38.51 13.06 -10.01
CA PRO A 254 -39.43 12.16 -9.33
C PRO A 254 -40.15 11.28 -10.36
N THR A 255 -39.59 10.10 -10.64
CA THR A 255 -40.15 9.12 -11.59
C THR A 255 -40.58 7.84 -10.89
N SER A 256 -41.56 7.15 -11.47
CA SER A 256 -41.95 5.79 -11.08
C SER A 256 -41.85 4.87 -12.31
N PRO A 257 -40.92 3.89 -12.33
CA PRO A 257 -39.94 3.56 -11.29
C PRO A 257 -38.88 4.67 -11.07
N PRO A 258 -38.25 4.73 -9.88
CA PRO A 258 -37.22 5.73 -9.61
C PRO A 258 -35.97 5.48 -10.44
N THR A 259 -35.21 6.55 -10.71
CA THR A 259 -33.90 6.44 -11.37
C THR A 259 -32.94 5.66 -10.49
N PHE A 260 -32.42 4.54 -11.01
CA PHE A 260 -31.38 3.77 -10.34
C PHE A 260 -30.04 4.49 -10.43
N PRO A 261 -29.35 4.79 -9.32
CA PRO A 261 -28.10 5.54 -9.36
C PRO A 261 -26.94 4.71 -9.90
N THR A 262 -26.30 5.22 -10.95
CA THR A 262 -25.02 4.74 -11.49
C THR A 262 -23.99 5.87 -11.44
N PRO A 263 -22.68 5.56 -11.48
CA PRO A 263 -21.65 6.59 -11.54
C PRO A 263 -21.90 7.60 -12.68
N GLU A 264 -22.33 7.14 -13.85
CA GLU A 264 -22.58 7.99 -15.02
C GLU A 264 -23.76 8.92 -14.80
N ASN A 265 -24.92 8.40 -14.40
CA ASN A 265 -26.12 9.22 -14.28
C ASN A 265 -26.10 10.13 -13.03
N VAL A 266 -25.40 9.74 -11.97
CA VAL A 266 -25.16 10.61 -10.81
C VAL A 266 -24.30 11.79 -11.24
N PHE A 267 -23.23 11.57 -12.00
CA PHE A 267 -22.38 12.65 -12.50
C PHE A 267 -23.13 13.57 -13.48
N ASP A 268 -23.91 13.00 -14.40
CA ASP A 268 -24.78 13.77 -15.29
C ASP A 268 -25.81 14.62 -14.51
N GLY A 269 -26.36 14.08 -13.42
CA GLY A 269 -27.21 14.80 -12.48
C GLY A 269 -26.51 16.00 -11.83
N ILE A 270 -25.25 15.86 -11.39
CA ILE A 270 -24.42 16.97 -10.86
C ILE A 270 -24.35 18.10 -11.88
N VAL A 271 -23.98 17.77 -13.12
CA VAL A 271 -23.81 18.73 -14.22
C VAL A 271 -25.14 19.43 -14.52
N LYS A 272 -26.21 18.67 -14.77
CA LYS A 272 -27.52 19.19 -15.17
C LYS A 272 -28.20 20.03 -14.09
N THR A 273 -27.92 19.78 -12.82
CA THR A 273 -28.45 20.57 -11.71
C THR A 273 -27.54 21.73 -11.31
N SER A 274 -26.36 21.84 -11.94
CA SER A 274 -25.30 22.79 -11.59
C SER A 274 -24.98 22.74 -10.10
N SER A 275 -24.72 21.52 -9.61
CA SER A 275 -24.39 21.28 -8.21
C SER A 275 -22.95 21.70 -7.91
N GLU A 276 -22.76 22.43 -6.81
CA GLU A 276 -21.44 22.95 -6.40
C GLU A 276 -20.72 21.97 -5.47
N TYR A 277 -21.48 21.24 -4.67
CA TYR A 277 -20.99 20.15 -3.84
C TYR A 277 -21.69 18.84 -4.20
N ILE A 278 -21.08 17.72 -3.83
CA ILE A 278 -21.75 16.43 -3.80
C ILE A 278 -21.46 15.70 -2.49
N MET A 279 -22.48 15.04 -1.95
CA MET A 279 -22.33 14.01 -0.92
C MET A 279 -22.48 12.64 -1.56
N THR A 280 -21.45 11.78 -1.48
CA THR A 280 -21.48 10.46 -2.14
C THR A 280 -20.63 9.41 -1.42
N ALA A 281 -20.71 8.17 -1.87
CA ALA A 281 -19.82 7.10 -1.44
C ALA A 281 -18.47 7.20 -2.17
N PRO A 282 -17.33 6.84 -1.53
CA PRO A 282 -16.00 6.91 -2.15
C PRO A 282 -15.89 6.16 -3.49
N ALA A 283 -16.55 5.01 -3.62
CA ALA A 283 -16.53 4.22 -4.85
C ALA A 283 -17.00 5.00 -6.09
N MET A 284 -17.91 5.96 -5.94
CA MET A 284 -18.33 6.82 -7.06
C MET A 284 -17.19 7.75 -7.48
N ILE A 285 -16.48 8.34 -6.51
CA ILE A 285 -15.33 9.22 -6.74
C ILE A 285 -14.21 8.45 -7.43
N GLU A 286 -13.91 7.23 -6.97
CA GLU A 286 -12.90 6.35 -7.56
C GLU A 286 -13.19 5.98 -9.01
N MET A 287 -14.46 5.82 -9.37
CA MET A 287 -14.86 5.59 -10.76
C MET A 287 -14.72 6.85 -11.61
N TRP A 288 -15.15 8.02 -11.11
CA TRP A 288 -15.04 9.29 -11.84
C TRP A 288 -13.59 9.74 -12.03
N ALA A 289 -12.71 9.43 -11.07
CA ALA A 289 -11.28 9.72 -11.12
C ALA A 289 -10.56 9.09 -12.33
N ARG A 290 -11.13 8.04 -12.92
CA ARG A 290 -10.58 7.35 -14.10
C ARG A 290 -10.90 8.06 -15.42
N GLU A 291 -11.79 9.04 -15.41
CA GLU A 291 -12.27 9.73 -16.61
C GLU A 291 -11.82 11.20 -16.59
N PRO A 292 -10.83 11.60 -17.42
CA PRO A 292 -10.27 12.95 -17.40
C PRO A 292 -11.32 14.06 -17.54
N ALA A 293 -12.36 13.87 -18.36
CA ALA A 293 -13.43 14.85 -18.52
C ALA A 293 -14.24 15.09 -17.22
N LYS A 294 -14.45 14.04 -16.43
CA LYS A 294 -15.11 14.15 -15.12
C LYS A 294 -14.18 14.84 -14.11
N VAL A 295 -12.88 14.53 -14.14
CA VAL A 295 -11.87 15.22 -13.32
C VAL A 295 -11.83 16.72 -13.60
N GLU A 296 -11.86 17.14 -14.87
CA GLU A 296 -11.94 18.57 -15.23
C GLU A 296 -13.21 19.24 -14.70
N HIS A 297 -14.36 18.56 -14.74
CA HIS A 297 -15.57 19.11 -14.13
C HIS A 297 -15.49 19.17 -12.61
N MET A 298 -14.90 18.15 -11.95
CA MET A 298 -14.69 18.14 -10.49
C MET A 298 -13.83 19.32 -10.01
N LYS A 299 -12.89 19.82 -10.83
CA LYS A 299 -12.12 21.05 -10.53
C LYS A 299 -13.00 22.31 -10.45
N THR A 300 -14.15 22.31 -11.12
CA THR A 300 -15.11 23.43 -11.07
C THR A 300 -16.04 23.38 -9.86
N MET A 301 -16.10 22.22 -9.19
CA MET A 301 -16.92 22.04 -7.99
C MET A 301 -16.22 22.63 -6.77
N LYS A 302 -17.02 23.08 -5.81
CA LYS A 302 -16.53 23.57 -4.51
C LYS A 302 -16.12 22.43 -3.57
N GLY A 303 -16.63 21.22 -3.76
CA GLY A 303 -16.24 20.09 -2.92
C GLY A 303 -16.93 18.76 -3.18
N LEU A 304 -16.18 17.67 -3.04
CA LEU A 304 -16.70 16.31 -3.00
C LEU A 304 -16.59 15.80 -1.56
N ILE A 305 -17.74 15.52 -0.97
CA ILE A 305 -17.86 15.05 0.40
C ILE A 305 -18.15 13.56 0.35
N PHE A 306 -17.34 12.77 1.05
CA PHE A 306 -17.49 11.33 1.11
C PHE A 306 -17.48 10.84 2.55
N GLY A 307 -18.18 9.75 2.82
CA GLY A 307 -18.25 9.23 4.18
C GLY A 307 -18.89 7.85 4.26
N GLY A 308 -18.81 7.27 5.46
CA GLY A 308 -19.23 5.90 5.74
C GLY A 308 -18.26 4.82 5.27
N ALA A 309 -17.15 5.24 4.66
CA ALA A 309 -16.12 4.45 4.01
C ALA A 309 -14.85 5.33 3.82
N PRO A 310 -13.62 4.79 3.95
CA PRO A 310 -12.42 5.51 3.50
C PRO A 310 -12.39 5.58 1.96
N LEU A 311 -11.80 6.65 1.43
CA LEU A 311 -11.47 6.79 0.01
C LEU A 311 -10.07 6.23 -0.24
N ASP A 312 -9.87 5.57 -1.38
CA ASP A 312 -8.53 5.11 -1.80
C ASP A 312 -7.49 6.23 -1.70
N GLN A 313 -6.36 5.94 -1.05
CA GLN A 313 -5.33 6.94 -0.77
C GLN A 313 -4.72 7.48 -2.06
N GLY A 314 -4.43 6.61 -3.03
CA GLY A 314 -3.83 7.02 -4.31
C GLY A 314 -4.76 7.88 -5.15
N VAL A 315 -6.06 7.53 -5.20
CA VAL A 315 -7.09 8.34 -5.86
C VAL A 315 -7.26 9.68 -5.17
N GLY A 316 -7.36 9.70 -3.84
CA GLY A 316 -7.53 10.92 -3.08
C GLY A 316 -6.34 11.88 -3.26
N ASP A 317 -5.11 11.36 -3.15
CA ASP A 317 -3.88 12.14 -3.36
C ASP A 317 -3.79 12.68 -4.80
N MET A 318 -4.16 11.86 -5.79
CA MET A 318 -4.19 12.28 -7.18
C MET A 318 -5.18 13.44 -7.40
N LEU A 319 -6.42 13.32 -6.91
CA LEU A 319 -7.43 14.37 -7.07
C LEU A 319 -7.06 15.64 -6.29
N ALA A 320 -6.58 15.50 -5.06
CA ALA A 320 -6.14 16.63 -4.22
C ALA A 320 -4.96 17.37 -4.85
N SER A 321 -3.99 16.66 -5.42
CA SER A 321 -2.84 17.26 -6.13
C SER A 321 -3.24 18.10 -7.35
N GLN A 322 -4.43 17.82 -7.92
CA GLN A 322 -5.02 18.58 -9.02
C GLN A 322 -5.89 19.76 -8.55
N GLY A 323 -5.90 20.05 -7.24
CA GLY A 323 -6.65 21.15 -6.65
C GLY A 323 -8.13 20.86 -6.41
N ILE A 324 -8.55 19.58 -6.49
CA ILE A 324 -9.94 19.19 -6.22
C ILE A 324 -10.15 19.10 -4.71
N ASN A 325 -11.21 19.75 -4.22
CA ASN A 325 -11.53 19.78 -2.80
C ASN A 325 -12.24 18.49 -2.38
N LEU A 326 -11.60 17.71 -1.52
CA LEU A 326 -12.09 16.46 -0.97
C LEU A 326 -12.35 16.59 0.52
N TYR A 327 -13.50 16.15 1.02
CA TYR A 327 -13.87 16.25 2.44
C TYR A 327 -14.29 14.90 3.01
N SER A 328 -13.53 14.42 4.00
CA SER A 328 -13.87 13.22 4.75
C SER A 328 -14.94 13.50 5.81
N LEU A 329 -16.13 12.93 5.62
CA LEU A 329 -17.21 12.92 6.59
C LEU A 329 -17.12 11.65 7.45
N TYR A 330 -16.88 11.85 8.74
CA TYR A 330 -16.83 10.79 9.74
C TYR A 330 -17.99 10.91 10.75
N GLY A 331 -18.59 9.77 11.11
CA GLY A 331 -19.70 9.65 12.05
C GLY A 331 -20.34 8.26 12.03
N SER A 332 -21.35 8.06 12.88
CA SER A 332 -22.11 6.81 12.96
C SER A 332 -23.61 7.05 13.15
N THR A 333 -24.43 6.01 12.99
CA THR A 333 -25.88 6.11 13.23
C THR A 333 -26.21 6.40 14.70
N GLU A 334 -25.33 6.01 15.63
CA GLU A 334 -25.51 6.15 17.07
C GLU A 334 -25.19 7.55 17.60
N ILE A 335 -24.29 8.28 16.95
CA ILE A 335 -23.81 9.59 17.42
C ILE A 335 -24.07 10.73 16.44
N GLY A 336 -24.37 10.43 15.17
CA GLY A 336 -24.48 11.39 14.08
C GLY A 336 -23.12 11.72 13.45
N ALA A 337 -23.06 12.83 12.71
CA ALA A 337 -21.81 13.33 12.12
C ALA A 337 -20.91 13.95 13.20
N ILE A 338 -19.66 13.48 13.28
CA ILE A 338 -18.65 13.93 14.25
C ILE A 338 -17.58 14.80 13.58
N ALA A 339 -17.21 14.50 12.35
CA ALA A 339 -16.31 15.37 11.59
C ALA A 339 -16.95 16.76 11.41
N LYS A 340 -16.15 17.81 11.58
CA LYS A 340 -16.48 19.15 11.12
C LYS A 340 -16.43 19.12 9.59
N PHE A 341 -17.56 19.45 8.96
CA PHE A 341 -17.72 19.43 7.50
C PHE A 341 -17.97 20.84 6.97
N PHE A 342 -17.73 21.06 5.67
CA PHE A 342 -17.70 22.38 5.03
C PHE A 342 -16.65 23.33 5.63
N THR A 343 -15.40 22.84 5.71
CA THR A 343 -14.22 23.62 6.10
C THR A 343 -13.58 24.29 4.88
N ALA A 344 -12.58 25.15 5.08
CA ALA A 344 -11.68 25.52 4.00
C ALA A 344 -11.02 24.27 3.37
N ASN A 345 -10.63 24.38 2.09
CA ASN A 345 -10.04 23.29 1.32
C ASN A 345 -8.88 22.63 2.09
N PRO A 346 -8.97 21.33 2.42
CA PRO A 346 -7.92 20.63 3.16
C PRO A 346 -6.66 20.35 2.33
N GLY A 347 -6.71 20.49 1.00
CA GLY A 347 -5.57 20.21 0.12
C GLY A 347 -5.11 18.76 0.24
N MET A 348 -3.81 18.54 0.41
CA MET A 348 -3.24 17.20 0.60
C MET A 348 -3.63 16.56 1.95
N ASP A 349 -4.18 17.32 2.90
CA ASP A 349 -4.69 16.78 4.17
C ASP A 349 -6.12 16.24 4.04
N TRP A 350 -6.62 15.97 2.82
CA TRP A 350 -8.01 15.59 2.51
C TRP A 350 -8.55 14.41 3.33
N ALA A 351 -7.69 13.49 3.77
CA ALA A 351 -8.06 12.34 4.59
C ALA A 351 -8.31 12.70 6.06
N TYR A 352 -7.86 13.88 6.49
CA TYR A 352 -7.96 14.35 7.86
C TYR A 352 -9.13 15.33 8.02
N PHE A 353 -9.79 15.25 9.17
CA PHE A 353 -10.88 16.12 9.57
C PHE A 353 -10.66 16.65 10.98
N GLN A 354 -11.31 17.76 11.29
CA GLN A 354 -11.42 18.22 12.67
C GLN A 354 -12.66 17.60 13.32
N LEU A 355 -12.59 17.42 14.62
CA LEU A 355 -13.74 17.02 15.43
C LEU A 355 -14.69 18.21 15.61
N ASN A 356 -15.99 17.99 15.43
CA ASN A 356 -17.02 19.03 15.55
C ASN A 356 -17.26 19.33 17.04
N PRO A 357 -17.03 20.57 17.52
CA PRO A 357 -17.10 20.90 18.94
C PRO A 357 -18.52 20.85 19.52
N MET A 358 -19.55 20.64 18.70
CA MET A 358 -20.91 20.37 19.16
C MET A 358 -21.00 19.15 20.09
N HIS A 359 -20.13 18.16 19.91
CA HIS A 359 -20.14 16.94 20.72
C HIS A 359 -19.08 17.04 21.82
N ASP A 360 -19.43 16.65 23.05
CA ASP A 360 -18.43 16.46 24.11
C ASP A 360 -17.66 15.16 23.84
N GLN A 361 -16.42 15.31 23.40
CA GLN A 361 -15.59 14.22 22.88
C GLN A 361 -14.40 13.98 23.81
N ARG A 362 -14.12 12.70 24.05
CA ARG A 362 -12.94 12.24 24.77
C ARG A 362 -12.12 11.35 23.85
N LEU A 363 -10.85 11.71 23.73
CA LEU A 363 -9.85 10.94 23.00
C LEU A 363 -9.04 10.17 24.02
N VAL A 364 -9.30 8.88 24.13
CA VAL A 364 -8.58 7.99 25.05
C VAL A 364 -7.35 7.47 24.31
N ASP A 365 -6.18 7.63 24.93
CA ASP A 365 -4.91 7.21 24.32
C ASP A 365 -4.92 5.71 24.01
N ALA A 366 -4.69 5.39 22.74
CA ALA A 366 -4.57 4.03 22.23
C ALA A 366 -3.11 3.68 21.84
N GLY A 367 -2.15 4.57 22.11
CA GLY A 367 -0.73 4.45 21.77
C GLY A 367 -0.39 4.98 20.38
N GLU A 368 0.90 5.26 20.15
CA GLU A 368 1.44 5.65 18.82
C GLU A 368 0.72 6.86 18.17
N GLY A 369 0.31 7.86 18.96
CA GLY A 369 -0.42 9.02 18.42
C GLY A 369 -1.86 8.73 17.98
N ARG A 370 -2.40 7.56 18.36
CA ARG A 370 -3.75 7.11 18.06
C ARG A 370 -4.64 7.17 19.29
N TYR A 371 -5.94 7.38 19.05
CA TYR A 371 -6.92 7.62 20.11
C TYR A 371 -8.23 6.92 19.83
N GLU A 372 -8.80 6.27 20.82
CA GLU A 372 -10.20 5.86 20.77
C GLU A 372 -11.10 7.08 20.98
N LEU A 373 -12.09 7.24 20.10
CA LEU A 373 -13.12 8.27 20.26
C LEU A 373 -14.26 7.78 21.16
N ILE A 374 -14.51 8.52 22.24
CA ILE A 374 -15.68 8.36 23.11
C ILE A 374 -16.49 9.67 23.05
N VAL A 375 -17.80 9.56 22.86
CA VAL A 375 -18.71 10.71 22.88
C VAL A 375 -19.52 10.68 24.17
N ILE A 376 -19.45 11.74 24.96
CA ILE A 376 -20.22 11.89 26.20
C ILE A 376 -21.66 12.22 25.84
N SER A 377 -22.60 11.53 26.50
CA SER A 377 -24.01 11.82 26.35
C SER A 377 -24.38 13.04 27.17
N ASP A 378 -24.81 14.10 26.48
CA ASP A 378 -25.37 15.28 27.13
C ASP A 378 -26.70 14.91 27.83
N PRO A 379 -26.88 15.20 29.13
CA PRO A 379 -28.14 14.96 29.83
C PRO A 379 -29.34 15.71 29.20
N GLU A 380 -29.11 16.87 28.61
CA GLU A 380 -30.15 17.68 27.96
C GLU A 380 -30.46 17.21 26.54
N ILE A 381 -29.48 16.63 25.85
CA ILE A 381 -29.63 16.09 24.49
C ILE A 381 -28.98 14.70 24.42
N PRO A 382 -29.61 13.67 25.02
CA PRO A 382 -29.00 12.36 25.16
C PRO A 382 -28.65 11.71 23.82
N LEU A 383 -27.60 10.89 23.82
CA LEU A 383 -27.26 10.06 22.68
C LEU A 383 -28.34 8.98 22.47
N PRO A 384 -28.66 8.64 21.21
CA PRO A 384 -29.57 7.54 20.86
C PRO A 384 -29.22 6.20 21.51
N ILE A 385 -27.93 5.94 21.73
CA ILE A 385 -27.41 4.75 22.41
C ILE A 385 -26.31 5.17 23.37
N VAL A 386 -26.36 4.59 24.57
CA VAL A 386 -25.29 4.62 25.57
C VAL A 386 -24.78 3.19 25.70
N ASN A 387 -23.47 2.99 25.58
CA ASN A 387 -22.85 1.66 25.70
C ASN A 387 -21.76 1.60 26.79
N THR A 388 -21.41 2.74 27.39
CA THR A 388 -20.39 2.84 28.44
C THR A 388 -20.65 4.02 29.36
N LYS A 389 -19.83 4.15 30.41
CA LYS A 389 -19.71 5.36 31.21
C LYS A 389 -18.25 5.84 31.19
N PHE A 390 -18.04 7.15 31.07
CA PHE A 390 -16.73 7.78 31.13
C PHE A 390 -16.74 8.86 32.22
N ASP A 391 -15.85 8.77 33.20
CA ASP A 391 -15.84 9.63 34.39
C ASP A 391 -17.21 9.74 35.08
N GLY A 392 -17.94 8.62 35.17
CA GLY A 392 -19.26 8.53 35.79
C GLY A 392 -20.43 9.05 34.93
N LYS A 393 -20.16 9.68 33.79
CA LYS A 393 -21.18 10.17 32.84
C LYS A 393 -21.52 9.12 31.80
N ASP A 394 -22.78 9.10 31.36
CA ASP A 394 -23.21 8.23 30.26
C ASP A 394 -22.49 8.61 28.97
N ALA A 395 -22.01 7.62 28.22
CA ALA A 395 -21.22 7.84 27.03
C ALA A 395 -21.39 6.72 26.00
N TYR A 396 -20.94 7.01 24.78
CA TYR A 396 -20.82 6.04 23.70
C TYR A 396 -19.35 5.89 23.31
N ALA A 397 -18.75 4.75 23.65
CA ALA A 397 -17.48 4.33 23.09
C ALA A 397 -17.71 3.89 21.66
N THR A 398 -17.16 4.65 20.71
CA THR A 398 -17.29 4.30 19.29
C THR A 398 -16.56 3.00 19.00
N ASN A 399 -15.46 2.72 19.72
CA ASN A 399 -14.42 1.76 19.36
C ASN A 399 -13.75 2.11 18.02
N ASP A 400 -13.92 3.31 17.49
CA ASP A 400 -13.15 3.78 16.35
C ASP A 400 -11.84 4.40 16.86
N ILE A 401 -10.74 3.99 16.23
CA ILE A 401 -9.40 4.52 16.47
C ILE A 401 -9.15 5.62 15.44
N LEU A 402 -8.81 6.80 15.94
CA LEU A 402 -8.41 7.96 15.15
C LEU A 402 -6.90 8.17 15.27
N GLU A 403 -6.24 8.49 14.17
CA GLU A 403 -4.83 8.85 14.13
C GLU A 403 -4.70 10.37 14.01
N ARG A 404 -3.92 10.98 14.91
CA ARG A 404 -3.69 12.42 14.90
C ARG A 404 -2.75 12.80 13.75
N HIS A 405 -3.05 13.92 13.09
CA HIS A 405 -2.17 14.48 12.08
C HIS A 405 -0.79 14.83 12.68
N PRO A 406 0.33 14.48 12.02
CA PRO A 406 1.68 14.66 12.58
C PRO A 406 2.01 16.11 12.97
N THR A 407 1.55 17.08 12.17
CA THR A 407 1.87 18.51 12.36
C THR A 407 0.68 19.39 12.74
N ARG A 408 -0.55 18.86 12.73
CA ARG A 408 -1.79 19.62 12.94
C ARG A 408 -2.56 19.03 14.11
N PRO A 409 -2.37 19.52 15.35
CA PRO A 409 -2.76 18.79 16.56
C PRO A 409 -4.26 18.51 16.72
N ASN A 410 -5.13 19.23 16.00
CA ASN A 410 -6.59 19.10 16.06
C ASN A 410 -7.19 18.39 14.82
N PHE A 411 -6.34 17.80 13.98
CA PHE A 411 -6.75 17.05 12.79
C PHE A 411 -6.54 15.57 13.03
N TYR A 412 -7.52 14.77 12.61
CA TYR A 412 -7.55 13.34 12.81
C TYR A 412 -8.03 12.66 11.54
N ARG A 413 -7.53 11.46 11.28
CA ARG A 413 -8.10 10.57 10.27
C ARG A 413 -8.56 9.27 10.91
N TYR A 414 -9.54 8.62 10.30
CA TYR A 414 -9.96 7.30 10.71
C TYR A 414 -8.84 6.28 10.45
N TYR A 415 -8.47 5.50 11.47
CA TYR A 415 -7.41 4.49 11.39
C TYR A 415 -7.98 3.06 11.37
N GLY A 416 -8.98 2.78 12.21
CA GLY A 416 -9.55 1.45 12.32
C GLY A 416 -10.47 1.29 13.51
N ARG A 417 -10.69 0.02 13.90
CA ARG A 417 -11.61 -0.39 14.97
C ARG A 417 -10.85 -1.07 16.10
N LEU A 418 -11.13 -0.68 17.34
CA LEU A 418 -10.57 -1.29 18.55
C LEU A 418 -11.09 -2.72 18.75
N ASP A 419 -12.36 -2.98 18.45
CA ASP A 419 -12.98 -4.31 18.55
C ASP A 419 -12.64 -5.25 17.39
N ASP A 420 -12.00 -4.74 16.33
CA ASP A 420 -11.38 -5.56 15.29
C ASP A 420 -9.90 -5.87 15.61
N GLN A 421 -9.33 -5.37 16.72
CA GLN A 421 -7.95 -5.72 17.08
C GLN A 421 -7.82 -7.22 17.32
N ILE A 422 -6.86 -7.81 16.61
CA ILE A 422 -6.48 -9.19 16.79
C ILE A 422 -5.39 -9.24 17.85
N ILE A 423 -5.70 -9.86 18.98
CA ILE A 423 -4.75 -10.11 20.06
C ILE A 423 -4.17 -11.50 19.85
N LEU A 424 -2.89 -11.56 19.51
CA LEU A 424 -2.13 -12.79 19.32
C LEU A 424 -1.82 -13.45 20.68
N SER A 425 -1.44 -14.74 20.67
CA SER A 425 -1.16 -15.51 21.90
C SER A 425 0.05 -15.01 22.68
N ASN A 426 0.92 -14.20 22.05
CA ASN A 426 2.04 -13.52 22.69
C ASN A 426 1.66 -12.17 23.30
N GLY A 427 0.39 -11.76 23.23
CA GLY A 427 -0.12 -10.48 23.74
C GLY A 427 0.03 -9.31 22.76
N GLU A 428 0.68 -9.52 21.61
CA GLU A 428 0.83 -8.50 20.57
C GLU A 428 -0.50 -8.22 19.87
N LYS A 429 -0.71 -6.95 19.51
CA LYS A 429 -1.97 -6.47 18.94
C LYS A 429 -1.80 -6.13 17.47
N THR A 430 -2.70 -6.64 16.64
CA THR A 430 -2.76 -6.36 15.20
C THR A 430 -4.03 -5.58 14.90
N ASN A 431 -3.90 -4.42 14.25
CA ASN A 431 -5.03 -3.67 13.69
C ASN A 431 -5.21 -4.11 12.23
N PRO A 432 -6.22 -4.93 11.90
CA PRO A 432 -6.32 -5.52 10.57
C PRO A 432 -6.80 -4.53 9.50
N GLY A 433 -7.57 -3.50 9.88
CA GLY A 433 -8.20 -2.55 8.95
C GLY A 433 -7.25 -1.94 7.91
N PRO A 434 -6.17 -1.23 8.33
CA PRO A 434 -5.21 -0.65 7.38
C PRO A 434 -4.57 -1.68 6.44
N LEU A 435 -4.27 -2.88 6.96
CA LEU A 435 -3.62 -3.94 6.18
C LEU A 435 -4.58 -4.51 5.14
N GLU A 436 -5.83 -4.76 5.53
CA GLU A 436 -6.88 -5.21 4.62
C GLU A 436 -7.17 -4.17 3.54
N SER A 437 -7.20 -2.87 3.88
CA SER A 437 -7.35 -1.79 2.89
C SER A 437 -6.25 -1.83 1.84
N ILE A 438 -4.98 -1.93 2.25
CA ILE A 438 -3.83 -2.01 1.33
C ILE A 438 -3.92 -3.25 0.43
N ILE A 439 -4.40 -4.38 0.96
CA ILE A 439 -4.53 -5.63 0.19
C ILE A 439 -5.72 -5.54 -0.79
N SER A 440 -6.81 -4.89 -0.39
CA SER A 440 -8.01 -4.68 -1.22
C SER A 440 -7.81 -3.73 -2.39
N GLU A 441 -6.72 -2.96 -2.43
CA GLU A 441 -6.32 -2.19 -3.62
C GLU A 441 -5.82 -3.10 -4.77
N ASP A 442 -5.50 -4.37 -4.51
CA ASP A 442 -5.07 -5.30 -5.55
C ASP A 442 -6.25 -5.64 -6.49
N PRO A 443 -6.11 -5.48 -7.82
CA PRO A 443 -7.20 -5.72 -8.77
C PRO A 443 -7.68 -7.18 -8.83
N HIS A 444 -6.94 -8.11 -8.25
CA HIS A 444 -7.31 -9.53 -8.17
C HIS A 444 -8.11 -9.87 -6.90
N VAL A 445 -8.22 -8.95 -5.94
CA VAL A 445 -8.86 -9.17 -4.64
C VAL A 445 -10.21 -8.47 -4.59
N GLN A 446 -11.28 -9.24 -4.41
CA GLN A 446 -12.64 -8.71 -4.21
C GLN A 446 -12.88 -8.27 -2.75
N GLY A 447 -12.30 -9.02 -1.81
CA GLY A 447 -12.39 -8.76 -0.39
C GLY A 447 -11.37 -9.59 0.39
N CYS A 448 -10.91 -9.10 1.53
CA CYS A 448 -10.00 -9.85 2.38
C CYS A 448 -10.30 -9.61 3.87
N ILE A 449 -9.94 -10.59 4.71
CA ILE A 449 -10.08 -10.53 6.17
C ILE A 449 -8.83 -11.13 6.81
N ILE A 450 -8.18 -10.40 7.70
CA ILE A 450 -7.10 -10.91 8.54
C ILE A 450 -7.70 -11.62 9.75
N PHE A 451 -7.10 -12.74 10.13
CA PHE A 451 -7.46 -13.55 11.30
C PHE A 451 -6.24 -13.89 12.15
N GLY A 452 -6.46 -14.37 13.36
CA GLY A 452 -5.36 -14.81 14.25
C GLY A 452 -5.59 -14.66 15.74
N GLN A 453 -6.83 -14.39 16.17
CA GLN A 453 -7.15 -14.18 17.58
C GLN A 453 -6.69 -15.38 18.43
N GLY A 454 -5.86 -15.12 19.44
CA GLY A 454 -5.30 -16.14 20.33
C GLY A 454 -4.32 -17.10 19.65
N LYS A 455 -3.85 -16.80 18.44
CA LYS A 455 -2.84 -17.58 17.71
C LYS A 455 -1.49 -16.85 17.70
N PHE A 456 -0.42 -17.58 17.42
CA PHE A 456 0.94 -17.02 17.52
C PHE A 456 1.26 -15.99 16.42
N GLN A 457 0.60 -16.09 15.27
CA GLN A 457 0.79 -15.21 14.12
C GLN A 457 -0.53 -15.03 13.37
N ASN A 458 -0.64 -13.94 12.61
CA ASN A 458 -1.81 -13.67 11.78
C ASN A 458 -1.87 -14.55 10.54
N GLY A 459 -3.08 -14.74 10.03
CA GLY A 459 -3.33 -15.20 8.67
C GLY A 459 -4.34 -14.33 7.93
N LEU A 460 -4.55 -14.64 6.67
CA LEU A 460 -5.31 -13.83 5.73
C LEU A 460 -6.28 -14.72 4.96
N LEU A 461 -7.54 -14.34 4.90
CA LEU A 461 -8.57 -14.97 4.08
C LEU A 461 -8.93 -14.04 2.93
N ILE A 462 -8.89 -14.52 1.69
CA ILE A 462 -9.09 -13.71 0.48
C ILE A 462 -10.20 -14.28 -0.39
N GLU A 463 -11.11 -13.40 -0.84
CA GLU A 463 -11.99 -13.64 -1.96
C GLU A 463 -11.41 -13.03 -3.25
N PRO A 464 -11.15 -13.84 -4.30
CA PRO A 464 -10.75 -13.33 -5.61
C PRO A 464 -11.89 -12.59 -6.33
N THR A 465 -11.54 -11.64 -7.20
CA THR A 465 -12.49 -11.05 -8.16
C THR A 465 -13.05 -12.12 -9.11
N PRO A 466 -14.27 -11.94 -9.68
CA PRO A 466 -14.98 -13.00 -10.41
C PRO A 466 -14.16 -13.70 -11.50
N GLU A 467 -13.30 -12.97 -12.20
CA GLU A 467 -12.42 -13.46 -13.27
C GLU A 467 -11.29 -14.37 -12.76
N TYR A 468 -10.93 -14.25 -11.48
CA TYR A 468 -9.83 -14.97 -10.84
C TYR A 468 -10.32 -15.98 -9.81
N ARG A 469 -11.60 -16.35 -9.82
CA ARG A 469 -12.14 -17.39 -8.95
C ARG A 469 -11.70 -18.78 -9.42
N PHE A 470 -11.26 -19.61 -8.48
CA PHE A 470 -10.86 -21.00 -8.72
C PHE A 470 -11.17 -21.85 -7.48
N ASP A 471 -11.15 -23.18 -7.64
CA ASP A 471 -11.25 -24.09 -6.49
C ASP A 471 -9.91 -24.11 -5.74
N PRO A 472 -9.84 -23.68 -4.47
CA PRO A 472 -8.60 -23.67 -3.69
C PRO A 472 -7.98 -25.06 -3.46
N GLN A 473 -8.70 -26.16 -3.75
CA GLN A 473 -8.13 -27.51 -3.77
C GLN A 473 -7.19 -27.76 -4.97
N ASP A 474 -7.27 -26.93 -6.02
CA ASP A 474 -6.30 -26.89 -7.10
C ASP A 474 -5.04 -26.17 -6.61
N LEU A 475 -4.09 -26.94 -6.07
CA LEU A 475 -2.86 -26.43 -5.46
C LEU A 475 -2.02 -25.59 -6.42
N GLY A 476 -2.03 -25.91 -7.72
CA GLY A 476 -1.30 -25.13 -8.73
C GLY A 476 -1.87 -23.71 -8.83
N LYS A 477 -3.18 -23.61 -9.02
CA LYS A 477 -3.86 -22.30 -9.08
C LYS A 477 -3.79 -21.52 -7.78
N LEU A 478 -3.82 -22.22 -6.65
CA LEU A 478 -3.66 -21.59 -5.33
C LEU A 478 -2.28 -20.93 -5.19
N VAL A 479 -1.22 -21.62 -5.60
CA VAL A 479 0.15 -21.08 -5.60
C VAL A 479 0.27 -19.90 -6.56
N ASP A 480 -0.25 -20.03 -7.77
CA ASP A 480 -0.21 -18.97 -8.78
C ASP A 480 -0.94 -17.71 -8.30
N PHE A 481 -2.13 -17.86 -7.72
CA PHE A 481 -2.90 -16.74 -7.18
C PHE A 481 -2.17 -16.07 -6.01
N ARG A 482 -1.66 -16.84 -5.04
CA ARG A 482 -0.89 -16.29 -3.90
C ARG A 482 0.36 -15.54 -4.37
N ASN A 483 1.04 -16.02 -5.40
CA ASN A 483 2.18 -15.33 -5.99
C ASN A 483 1.77 -14.03 -6.69
N LYS A 484 0.61 -14.03 -7.36
CA LYS A 484 0.09 -12.88 -8.08
C LYS A 484 -0.17 -11.68 -7.17
N ILE A 485 -0.78 -11.93 -6.01
CA ILE A 485 -1.12 -10.89 -5.02
C ILE A 485 0.01 -10.59 -4.04
N TRP A 486 1.13 -11.32 -4.09
CA TRP A 486 2.14 -11.28 -3.04
C TRP A 486 2.77 -9.90 -2.87
N LYS A 487 2.96 -9.15 -3.96
CA LYS A 487 3.48 -7.78 -3.90
C LYS A 487 2.60 -6.86 -3.07
N SER A 488 1.28 -7.01 -3.17
CA SER A 488 0.30 -6.23 -2.40
C SER A 488 0.34 -6.60 -0.91
N ILE A 489 0.58 -7.88 -0.61
CA ILE A 489 0.79 -8.36 0.76
C ILE A 489 2.15 -7.89 1.31
N GLU A 490 3.21 -7.85 0.49
CA GLU A 490 4.50 -7.28 0.88
C GLU A 490 4.36 -5.79 1.22
N ARG A 491 3.62 -5.03 0.42
CA ARG A 491 3.28 -3.64 0.72
C ARG A 491 2.51 -3.50 2.04
N ALA A 492 1.53 -4.38 2.31
CA ALA A 492 0.85 -4.42 3.60
C ALA A 492 1.81 -4.79 4.75
N ASN A 493 2.76 -5.70 4.53
CA ASN A 493 3.78 -6.09 5.51
C ASN A 493 4.83 -5.01 5.79
N GLU A 494 5.12 -4.16 4.81
CA GLU A 494 5.95 -2.95 4.97
C GLU A 494 5.25 -1.93 5.87
N PHE A 495 3.92 -1.82 5.78
CA PHE A 495 3.10 -1.03 6.69
C PHE A 495 2.99 -1.69 8.08
N ALA A 496 2.87 -3.02 8.16
CA ALA A 496 2.61 -3.76 9.38
C ALA A 496 3.80 -3.77 10.37
N PRO A 497 3.53 -3.66 11.69
CA PRO A 497 4.47 -4.07 12.74
C PRO A 497 4.95 -5.52 12.53
N GLN A 498 6.14 -5.87 13.05
CA GLN A 498 6.75 -7.17 12.80
C GLN A 498 5.84 -8.35 13.17
N HIS A 499 5.13 -8.27 14.30
CA HIS A 499 4.17 -9.30 14.76
C HIS A 499 2.88 -9.36 13.93
N SER A 500 2.56 -8.29 13.19
CA SER A 500 1.36 -8.18 12.36
C SER A 500 1.56 -8.67 10.92
N ARG A 501 2.79 -9.00 10.53
CA ARG A 501 3.11 -9.42 9.16
C ARG A 501 2.48 -10.75 8.79
N LEU A 502 2.06 -10.83 7.53
CA LEU A 502 1.39 -11.95 6.89
C LEU A 502 2.39 -12.77 6.08
N PHE A 503 2.25 -14.09 6.11
CA PHE A 503 3.09 -15.03 5.39
C PHE A 503 2.27 -15.74 4.30
N LYS A 504 2.89 -16.12 3.18
CA LYS A 504 2.20 -16.74 2.03
C LYS A 504 1.36 -17.93 2.46
N GLU A 505 1.88 -18.68 3.40
CA GLU A 505 1.35 -19.95 3.83
C GLU A 505 0.26 -19.77 4.88
N MET A 506 0.06 -18.54 5.36
CA MET A 506 -1.07 -18.15 6.19
C MET A 506 -2.25 -17.60 5.38
N ILE A 507 -2.21 -17.68 4.04
CA ILE A 507 -3.27 -17.15 3.15
C ILE A 507 -4.26 -18.25 2.77
N ILE A 508 -5.51 -18.13 3.16
CA ILE A 508 -6.62 -18.96 2.66
C ILE A 508 -7.30 -18.21 1.51
N VAL A 509 -7.64 -18.92 0.43
CA VAL A 509 -8.47 -18.38 -0.66
C VAL A 509 -9.85 -19.03 -0.58
N THR A 510 -10.91 -18.23 -0.72
CA THR A 510 -12.29 -18.70 -0.65
C THR A 510 -12.63 -19.70 -1.76
N SER A 511 -13.49 -20.68 -1.48
CA SER A 511 -14.02 -21.56 -2.52
C SER A 511 -15.20 -20.89 -3.26
N PRO A 512 -15.42 -21.17 -4.56
CA PRO A 512 -16.54 -20.60 -5.31
C PRO A 512 -17.92 -20.96 -4.73
N GLY A 513 -18.03 -22.10 -4.03
CA GLY A 513 -19.24 -22.53 -3.34
C GLY A 513 -19.49 -21.86 -1.99
N LYS A 514 -18.55 -21.07 -1.48
CA LYS A 514 -18.59 -20.41 -0.17
C LYS A 514 -18.05 -18.97 -0.25
N PRO A 515 -18.61 -18.08 -1.10
CA PRO A 515 -18.11 -16.71 -1.25
C PRO A 515 -18.30 -15.90 0.04
N PHE A 516 -17.67 -14.72 0.14
CA PHE A 516 -17.92 -13.85 1.28
C PHE A 516 -19.38 -13.36 1.31
N SER A 517 -19.86 -13.13 2.53
CA SER A 517 -21.09 -12.38 2.74
C SER A 517 -20.77 -10.91 3.00
N TYR A 518 -21.41 -10.01 2.25
CA TYR A 518 -21.22 -8.58 2.36
C TYR A 518 -22.41 -7.91 3.05
N ASN A 519 -22.16 -6.80 3.76
CA ASN A 519 -23.22 -5.97 4.30
C ASN A 519 -23.81 -5.05 3.21
N ILE A 520 -24.84 -4.28 3.57
CA ILE A 520 -25.53 -3.36 2.63
C ILE A 520 -24.64 -2.22 2.07
N LYS A 521 -23.46 -2.01 2.66
CA LYS A 521 -22.44 -1.04 2.24
C LYS A 521 -21.35 -1.68 1.37
N GLY A 522 -21.44 -2.98 1.09
CA GLY A 522 -20.45 -3.71 0.29
C GLY A 522 -19.21 -4.16 1.07
N TYR A 523 -19.24 -4.17 2.40
CA TYR A 523 -18.10 -4.63 3.23
C TYR A 523 -18.26 -6.08 3.69
N PRO A 524 -17.16 -6.86 3.76
CA PRO A 524 -17.18 -8.22 4.30
C PRO A 524 -17.73 -8.28 5.73
N ARG A 525 -18.64 -9.21 6.00
CA ARG A 525 -19.18 -9.46 7.36
C ARG A 525 -18.20 -10.31 8.16
N ARG A 526 -17.10 -9.70 8.64
CA ARG A 526 -15.97 -10.36 9.33
C ARG A 526 -16.39 -11.51 10.25
N THR A 527 -17.24 -11.25 11.26
CA THR A 527 -17.62 -12.25 12.26
C THR A 527 -18.28 -13.49 11.64
N TRP A 528 -19.14 -13.31 10.64
CA TRP A 528 -19.83 -14.42 9.96
C TRP A 528 -18.88 -15.17 9.05
N ILE A 529 -18.06 -14.45 8.28
CA ILE A 529 -17.07 -15.08 7.39
C ILE A 529 -16.05 -15.89 8.18
N LEU A 530 -15.51 -15.36 9.29
CA LEU A 530 -14.58 -16.09 10.15
C LEU A 530 -15.23 -17.32 10.80
N LYS A 531 -16.52 -17.25 11.14
CA LYS A 531 -17.29 -18.39 11.64
C LYS A 531 -17.50 -19.43 10.55
N ASP A 532 -17.89 -19.00 9.35
CA ASP A 532 -18.11 -19.89 8.22
C ASP A 532 -16.80 -20.59 7.87
N TYR A 533 -15.67 -19.88 7.83
CA TYR A 533 -14.34 -20.40 7.53
C TYR A 533 -13.56 -20.96 8.74
N GLN A 534 -14.24 -21.18 9.86
CA GLN A 534 -13.57 -21.59 11.11
C GLN A 534 -12.85 -22.93 10.97
N GLU A 535 -13.42 -23.88 10.21
CA GLU A 535 -12.81 -25.19 9.97
C GLU A 535 -11.53 -25.08 9.14
N GLU A 536 -11.55 -24.28 8.07
CA GLU A 536 -10.39 -24.05 7.21
C GLU A 536 -9.28 -23.28 7.94
N ILE A 537 -9.65 -22.28 8.75
CA ILE A 537 -8.70 -21.53 9.60
C ILE A 537 -8.09 -22.46 10.66
N ALA A 538 -8.89 -23.28 11.33
CA ALA A 538 -8.41 -24.25 12.30
C ALA A 538 -7.50 -25.29 11.64
N ALA A 539 -7.86 -25.79 10.45
CA ALA A 539 -7.04 -26.71 9.68
C ALA A 539 -5.71 -26.08 9.26
N LEU A 540 -5.70 -24.80 8.86
CA LEU A 540 -4.47 -24.09 8.53
C LEU A 540 -3.54 -23.97 9.73
N TYR A 541 -4.04 -23.50 10.88
CA TYR A 541 -3.24 -23.43 12.09
C TYR A 541 -2.80 -24.80 12.57
N LYS A 542 -3.65 -25.82 12.43
CA LYS A 542 -3.30 -27.20 12.74
C LYS A 542 -2.20 -27.70 11.80
N VAL A 543 -2.25 -27.42 10.50
CA VAL A 543 -1.15 -27.73 9.57
C VAL A 543 0.11 -26.99 9.98
N VAL A 544 0.05 -25.73 10.40
CA VAL A 544 1.22 -24.95 10.87
C VAL A 544 1.76 -25.47 12.22
N GLU A 545 0.88 -25.90 13.13
CA GLU A 545 1.22 -26.46 14.45
C GLU A 545 1.73 -27.92 14.34
N GLU A 546 1.17 -28.74 13.44
CA GLU A 546 1.59 -30.11 13.14
C GLU A 546 2.84 -30.15 12.25
N SER A 547 3.03 -29.14 11.38
CA SER A 547 4.25 -28.96 10.60
C SER A 547 5.41 -28.35 11.42
N ALA A 548 5.12 -27.78 12.59
CA ALA A 548 6.09 -27.64 13.67
C ALA A 548 6.26 -29.01 14.36
N GLN A 549 6.96 -29.91 13.68
CA GLN A 549 7.00 -31.36 13.96
C GLN A 549 7.14 -31.67 15.46
N SER A 550 6.04 -32.09 16.10
CA SER A 550 5.98 -32.39 17.54
C SER A 550 6.72 -33.64 17.99
N ASP A 551 7.15 -34.46 17.03
CA ASP A 551 7.62 -35.82 17.29
C ASP A 551 9.16 -35.93 17.17
N VAL A 552 9.85 -34.83 16.84
CA VAL A 552 11.31 -34.76 16.93
C VAL A 552 11.64 -34.08 18.25
N GLY A 553 11.88 -34.88 19.29
CA GLY A 553 12.27 -34.36 20.60
C GLY A 553 13.57 -33.56 20.51
N ALA A 554 13.68 -32.49 21.32
CA ALA A 554 14.91 -31.75 21.45
C ALA A 554 16.08 -32.69 21.83
N PRO A 555 17.30 -32.47 21.32
CA PRO A 555 18.43 -33.31 21.66
C PRO A 555 18.75 -33.19 23.17
N ALA A 556 19.10 -34.32 23.80
CA ALA A 556 19.39 -34.38 25.25
C ALA A 556 20.58 -33.50 25.68
N ALA A 557 21.47 -33.20 24.73
CA ALA A 557 22.55 -32.23 24.88
C ALA A 557 22.75 -31.53 23.52
N TRP A 558 23.21 -30.27 23.52
CA TRP A 558 23.54 -29.54 22.31
C TRP A 558 25.04 -29.59 22.04
N ASN A 559 25.51 -30.72 21.48
CA ASN A 559 26.87 -30.90 20.97
C ASN A 559 26.82 -31.17 19.45
N ASN A 560 27.98 -31.26 18.78
CA ASN A 560 28.04 -31.40 17.31
C ASN A 560 27.22 -32.60 16.81
N ASP A 561 27.44 -33.79 17.38
CA ASP A 561 26.83 -35.03 16.91
C ASP A 561 25.32 -35.08 17.17
N SER A 562 24.86 -34.66 18.34
CA SER A 562 23.45 -34.67 18.70
C SER A 562 22.64 -33.60 17.96
N THR A 563 23.22 -32.40 17.78
CA THR A 563 22.59 -31.29 17.07
C THR A 563 22.50 -31.60 15.58
N ARG A 564 23.57 -32.13 14.99
CA ARG A 564 23.61 -32.57 13.59
C ARG A 564 22.58 -33.67 13.32
N THR A 565 22.50 -34.65 14.21
CA THR A 565 21.53 -35.76 14.11
C THR A 565 20.09 -35.26 14.23
N PHE A 566 19.83 -34.34 15.16
CA PHE A 566 18.54 -33.66 15.30
C PHE A 566 18.17 -32.92 14.01
N LEU A 567 19.04 -32.03 13.51
CA LEU A 567 18.80 -31.25 12.31
C LEU A 567 18.65 -32.11 11.06
N ARG A 568 19.45 -33.17 10.92
CA ARG A 568 19.27 -34.16 9.86
C ARG A 568 17.87 -34.76 9.92
N THR A 569 17.43 -35.21 11.08
CA THR A 569 16.09 -35.78 11.26
C THR A 569 14.99 -34.78 10.89
N VAL A 570 15.13 -33.51 11.28
CA VAL A 570 14.18 -32.43 10.94
C VAL A 570 14.16 -32.21 9.42
N VAL A 571 15.32 -32.05 8.80
CA VAL A 571 15.45 -31.75 7.36
C VAL A 571 14.96 -32.92 6.50
N GLU A 572 15.32 -34.15 6.83
CA GLU A 572 14.89 -35.35 6.09
C GLU A 572 13.37 -35.55 6.17
N ARG A 573 12.77 -35.28 7.34
CA ARG A 573 11.31 -35.33 7.50
C ARG A 573 10.60 -34.22 6.72
N VAL A 574 11.13 -33.00 6.75
CA VAL A 574 10.56 -31.85 6.03
C VAL A 574 10.64 -32.05 4.51
N LEU A 575 11.76 -32.55 4.00
CA LEU A 575 11.97 -32.78 2.57
C LEU A 575 11.44 -34.12 2.07
N LYS A 576 11.01 -35.00 3.00
CA LYS A 576 10.60 -36.40 2.74
C LYS A 576 11.65 -37.20 1.95
N LYS A 577 12.92 -36.85 2.11
CA LYS A 577 14.06 -37.53 1.48
C LYS A 577 15.34 -37.28 2.26
N SER A 578 16.25 -38.24 2.19
CA SER A 578 17.60 -38.08 2.73
C SER A 578 18.43 -37.18 1.81
N ILE A 579 19.20 -36.27 2.41
CA ILE A 579 20.17 -35.43 1.71
C ILE A 579 21.50 -35.47 2.47
N PRO A 580 22.65 -35.33 1.77
CA PRO A 580 23.94 -35.17 2.42
C PRO A 580 23.97 -33.97 3.37
N ASP A 581 24.76 -34.04 4.45
CA ASP A 581 24.80 -32.97 5.46
C ASP A 581 25.22 -31.60 4.90
N ASP A 582 26.03 -31.59 3.84
CA ASP A 582 26.54 -30.40 3.17
C ASP A 582 25.70 -30.02 1.93
N ALA A 583 24.60 -30.72 1.67
CA ALA A 583 23.70 -30.41 0.57
C ALA A 583 22.78 -29.23 0.92
N ASP A 584 22.65 -28.30 -0.01
CA ASP A 584 21.75 -27.15 0.12
C ASP A 584 20.28 -27.58 0.03
N PHE A 585 19.50 -27.28 1.07
CA PHE A 585 18.11 -27.74 1.16
C PHE A 585 17.26 -27.21 0.00
N PHE A 586 17.45 -25.94 -0.39
CA PHE A 586 16.64 -25.26 -1.41
C PHE A 586 16.89 -25.87 -2.80
N ARG A 587 18.12 -26.29 -3.08
CA ARG A 587 18.45 -27.07 -4.29
C ARG A 587 17.81 -28.44 -4.32
N HIS A 588 17.53 -28.98 -3.14
CA HIS A 588 16.82 -30.23 -2.97
C HIS A 588 15.32 -29.99 -2.74
N GLY A 589 14.76 -28.92 -3.28
CA GLY A 589 13.31 -28.70 -3.30
C GLY A 589 12.73 -28.31 -1.96
N CYS A 590 13.54 -27.71 -1.06
CA CYS A 590 13.05 -26.93 0.08
C CYS A 590 12.50 -25.61 -0.44
N ASP A 591 11.21 -25.35 -0.24
CA ASP A 591 10.58 -24.06 -0.51
C ASP A 591 10.52 -23.16 0.75
N SER A 592 9.91 -21.99 0.65
CA SER A 592 9.78 -21.04 1.78
C SER A 592 9.01 -21.63 2.96
N LEU A 593 8.04 -22.50 2.68
CA LEU A 593 7.22 -23.16 3.68
C LEU A 593 8.04 -24.20 4.43
N GLN A 594 8.80 -25.02 3.72
CA GLN A 594 9.69 -26.02 4.27
C GLN A 594 10.85 -25.41 5.05
N ALA A 595 11.43 -24.30 4.59
CA ALA A 595 12.44 -23.56 5.34
C ALA A 595 11.88 -23.00 6.67
N THR A 596 10.64 -22.51 6.64
CA THR A 596 9.91 -22.07 7.83
C THR A 596 9.63 -23.24 8.78
N TRP A 597 9.29 -24.43 8.26
CA TRP A 597 9.11 -25.64 9.07
C TRP A 597 10.38 -26.08 9.77
N ILE A 598 11.52 -26.11 9.07
CA ILE A 598 12.84 -26.40 9.64
C ILE A 598 13.14 -25.40 10.77
N ARG A 599 12.93 -24.10 10.51
CA ARG A 599 13.19 -23.01 11.46
C ARG A 599 12.31 -23.08 12.70
N ASN A 600 11.02 -23.35 12.56
CA ASN A 600 10.07 -23.39 13.68
C ASN A 600 10.28 -24.63 14.55
N THR A 601 10.61 -25.77 13.94
CA THR A 601 10.97 -27.00 14.66
C THR A 601 12.26 -26.79 15.46
N LEU A 602 13.26 -26.13 14.87
CA LEU A 602 14.49 -25.73 15.55
C LEU A 602 14.23 -24.74 16.70
N LEU A 603 13.46 -23.67 16.45
CA LEU A 603 13.15 -22.65 17.45
C LEU A 603 12.46 -23.26 18.67
N ARG A 604 11.53 -24.20 18.44
CA ARG A 604 10.85 -24.92 19.52
C ARG A 604 11.83 -25.72 20.37
N ALA A 605 12.65 -26.57 19.74
CA ALA A 605 13.61 -27.41 20.45
C ALA A 605 14.61 -26.58 21.27
N VAL A 606 15.08 -25.46 20.72
CA VAL A 606 15.96 -24.52 21.43
C VAL A 606 15.21 -23.80 22.55
N ARG A 607 13.95 -23.42 22.37
CA ARG A 607 13.13 -22.78 23.42
C ARG A 607 12.86 -23.71 24.60
N GLU A 608 12.64 -25.00 24.36
CA GLU A 608 12.42 -26.01 25.40
C GLU A 608 13.64 -26.21 26.32
N THR A 609 14.84 -25.98 25.79
CA THR A 609 16.11 -26.27 26.48
C THR A 609 16.90 -25.02 26.90
N SER A 610 16.76 -23.90 26.17
CA SER A 610 17.39 -22.60 26.45
C SER A 610 16.52 -21.42 25.95
N PRO A 611 15.54 -20.96 26.76
CA PRO A 611 14.63 -19.85 26.40
C PRO A 611 15.34 -18.54 26.03
N THR A 612 16.51 -18.26 26.62
CA THR A 612 17.28 -17.04 26.38
C THR A 612 17.96 -17.07 25.00
N SER A 613 18.51 -18.21 24.60
CA SER A 613 19.13 -18.40 23.28
C SER A 613 18.08 -18.45 22.16
N ALA A 614 16.85 -18.88 22.45
CA ALA A 614 15.75 -18.85 21.49
C ALA A 614 15.43 -17.43 20.96
N LYS A 615 15.72 -16.38 21.74
CA LYS A 615 15.56 -14.98 21.29
C LYS A 615 16.64 -14.53 20.29
N LEU A 616 17.76 -15.23 20.23
CA LEU A 616 18.90 -14.91 19.37
C LEU A 616 18.85 -15.62 18.00
N LEU A 617 17.89 -16.53 17.80
CA LEU A 617 17.68 -17.27 16.56
C LEU A 617 17.10 -16.34 15.46
N PRO A 618 17.88 -16.00 14.41
CA PRO A 618 17.41 -15.12 13.36
C PRO A 618 16.21 -15.74 12.61
N MET A 619 15.28 -14.89 12.15
CA MET A 619 14.18 -15.34 11.28
C MET A 619 14.70 -15.97 9.98
N SER A 620 15.84 -15.50 9.50
CA SER A 620 16.52 -15.93 8.27
C SER A 620 17.48 -17.12 8.46
N ILE A 621 17.55 -17.75 9.64
CA ILE A 621 18.63 -18.71 9.96
C ILE A 621 18.77 -19.86 8.96
N VAL A 622 17.66 -20.40 8.45
CA VAL A 622 17.70 -21.50 7.47
C VAL A 622 18.18 -21.02 6.09
N TYR A 623 17.97 -19.74 5.76
CA TYR A 623 18.52 -19.12 4.55
C TYR A 623 20.00 -18.75 4.70
N GLN A 624 20.41 -18.37 5.91
CA GLN A 624 21.80 -18.05 6.25
C GLN A 624 22.66 -19.31 6.35
N ALA A 625 22.06 -20.41 6.80
CA ALA A 625 22.72 -21.70 6.97
C ALA A 625 21.91 -22.82 6.26
N PRO A 626 21.98 -22.89 4.92
CA PRO A 626 21.10 -23.74 4.11
C PRO A 626 21.53 -25.22 4.01
N THR A 627 22.47 -25.68 4.85
CA THR A 627 22.95 -27.07 4.92
C THR A 627 22.84 -27.60 6.36
N ILE A 628 22.78 -28.92 6.56
CA ILE A 628 22.66 -29.51 7.91
C ILE A 628 23.93 -29.16 8.70
N SER A 629 25.11 -29.24 8.08
CA SER A 629 26.37 -28.85 8.70
C SER A 629 26.39 -27.38 9.12
N ALA A 630 26.06 -26.45 8.21
CA ALA A 630 26.06 -25.02 8.51
C ALA A 630 25.02 -24.65 9.57
N LEU A 631 23.83 -25.27 9.51
CA LEU A 631 22.76 -25.02 10.48
C LEU A 631 23.13 -25.58 11.86
N THR A 632 23.85 -26.70 11.92
CA THR A 632 24.39 -27.28 13.16
C THR A 632 25.35 -26.31 13.83
N GLU A 633 26.30 -25.76 13.08
CA GLU A 633 27.29 -24.81 13.59
C GLU A 633 26.62 -23.51 14.06
N ALA A 634 25.69 -22.97 13.27
CA ALA A 634 24.97 -21.75 13.62
C ALA A 634 24.17 -21.92 14.93
N VAL A 635 23.50 -23.05 15.10
CA VAL A 635 22.72 -23.36 16.32
C VAL A 635 23.62 -23.53 17.53
N LEU A 636 24.72 -24.29 17.42
CA LEU A 636 25.67 -24.46 18.51
C LEU A 636 26.32 -23.15 18.92
N HIS A 637 26.66 -22.29 17.96
CA HIS A 637 27.21 -20.97 18.26
C HIS A 637 26.24 -20.10 19.07
N ILE A 638 24.97 -20.07 18.67
CA ILE A 638 23.92 -19.32 19.38
C ILE A 638 23.72 -19.85 20.82
N LEU A 639 23.84 -21.16 21.01
CA LEU A 639 23.66 -21.81 22.30
C LEU A 639 24.85 -21.61 23.25
N HIS A 640 26.08 -21.67 22.75
CA HIS A 640 27.30 -21.64 23.58
C HIS A 640 27.88 -20.23 23.76
N ASN A 641 27.82 -19.36 22.74
CA ASN A 641 28.56 -18.08 22.73
C ASN A 641 27.68 -16.83 22.87
N LYS A 642 26.36 -16.96 23.06
CA LYS A 642 25.39 -15.85 23.25
C LYS A 642 25.55 -14.69 22.25
N GLY A 643 25.70 -14.99 20.97
CA GLY A 643 25.78 -14.01 19.87
C GLY A 643 25.24 -14.56 18.56
N VAL A 644 24.97 -13.68 17.58
CA VAL A 644 24.59 -14.07 16.21
C VAL A 644 25.72 -14.90 15.61
N ALA A 645 25.41 -16.07 15.05
CA ALA A 645 26.40 -16.96 14.47
C ALA A 645 27.21 -16.24 13.37
N PRO A 646 28.55 -16.20 13.46
CA PRO A 646 29.37 -15.94 12.31
C PRO A 646 29.35 -17.21 11.48
N THR A 647 28.58 -17.25 10.40
CA THR A 647 29.05 -18.01 9.23
C THR A 647 30.22 -17.22 8.65
N ALA A 648 31.36 -17.19 9.35
CA ALA A 648 32.56 -16.55 8.84
C ALA A 648 33.16 -17.50 7.82
N THR A 649 32.77 -17.33 6.56
CA THR A 649 33.52 -17.88 5.44
C THR A 649 34.99 -17.55 5.64
N THR A 650 35.87 -18.55 5.58
CA THR A 650 37.29 -18.31 5.76
C THR A 650 37.92 -17.93 4.42
N ALA A 651 39.08 -17.28 4.48
CA ALA A 651 39.90 -17.04 3.30
C ALA A 651 40.19 -18.33 2.51
N HIS A 652 40.33 -19.47 3.19
CA HIS A 652 40.56 -20.76 2.55
C HIS A 652 39.34 -21.26 1.77
N ASP A 653 38.13 -21.09 2.31
CA ASP A 653 36.88 -21.49 1.65
C ASP A 653 36.68 -20.74 0.32
N LEU A 654 36.97 -19.43 0.30
CA LEU A 654 36.86 -18.63 -0.92
C LEU A 654 37.78 -19.17 -2.02
N VAL A 655 39.02 -19.56 -1.67
CA VAL A 655 39.98 -20.15 -2.60
C VAL A 655 39.46 -21.49 -3.14
N LEU A 656 38.92 -22.35 -2.29
CA LEU A 656 38.35 -23.64 -2.70
C LEU A 656 37.16 -23.48 -3.65
N ILE A 657 36.27 -22.53 -3.37
CA ILE A 657 35.12 -22.24 -4.24
C ILE A 657 35.58 -21.67 -5.58
N ALA A 658 36.53 -20.73 -5.57
CA ALA A 658 37.13 -20.22 -6.81
C ALA A 658 37.75 -21.36 -7.64
N GLU A 659 38.47 -22.28 -7.01
CA GLU A 659 39.06 -23.44 -7.67
C GLU A 659 38.00 -24.38 -8.26
N LYS A 660 36.93 -24.69 -7.51
CA LYS A 660 35.78 -25.49 -7.98
C LYS A 660 35.22 -24.96 -9.30
N TYR A 661 35.05 -23.64 -9.41
CA TYR A 661 34.49 -23.01 -10.59
C TYR A 661 35.50 -22.80 -11.74
N SER A 662 36.79 -22.88 -11.44
CA SER A 662 37.88 -22.78 -12.43
C SER A 662 38.34 -24.13 -12.98
N SER A 663 37.87 -25.24 -12.38
CA SER A 663 38.31 -26.60 -12.67
C SER A 663 37.45 -27.31 -13.72
N ASN A 664 38.03 -28.32 -14.38
CA ASN A 664 37.35 -29.18 -15.36
C ASN A 664 36.64 -28.39 -16.48
N LEU A 665 37.30 -27.33 -16.98
CA LEU A 665 36.79 -26.57 -18.11
C LEU A 665 37.05 -27.32 -19.43
N PRO A 666 36.14 -27.21 -20.41
CA PRO A 666 36.33 -27.84 -21.70
C PRO A 666 37.58 -27.28 -22.41
N PRO A 667 38.36 -28.12 -23.11
CA PRO A 667 39.45 -27.62 -23.93
C PRO A 667 38.91 -26.78 -25.08
N ARG A 668 39.73 -25.86 -25.58
CA ARG A 668 39.42 -25.10 -26.79
C ARG A 668 39.30 -26.04 -28.01
N PRO A 669 38.55 -25.65 -29.06
CA PRO A 669 38.47 -26.42 -30.30
C PRO A 669 39.86 -26.72 -30.88
N ALA A 670 40.06 -27.95 -31.36
CA ALA A 670 41.36 -28.40 -31.88
C ALA A 670 41.78 -27.67 -33.17
N GLN A 671 40.82 -27.19 -33.95
CA GLN A 671 41.05 -26.38 -35.15
C GLN A 671 40.56 -24.97 -34.89
N LEU A 672 41.49 -24.02 -34.83
CA LEU A 672 41.21 -22.61 -34.64
C LEU A 672 41.34 -21.86 -35.96
N ARG A 673 40.47 -20.87 -36.19
CA ARG A 673 40.48 -20.02 -37.40
C ARG A 673 40.75 -18.56 -37.08
N ALA A 674 41.24 -17.81 -38.08
CA ALA A 674 41.37 -16.36 -37.96
C ALA A 674 39.99 -15.68 -38.11
N ARG A 675 39.80 -14.55 -37.44
CA ARG A 675 38.61 -13.71 -37.65
C ARG A 675 38.74 -12.94 -38.96
N GLN A 676 37.60 -12.68 -39.59
CA GLN A 676 37.52 -11.96 -40.87
C GLN A 676 37.21 -10.46 -40.71
N SER A 677 36.61 -10.06 -39.58
CA SER A 677 36.24 -8.69 -39.25
C SER A 677 37.02 -8.23 -38.03
N ASP A 678 37.48 -6.97 -38.06
CA ASP A 678 38.13 -6.30 -36.93
C ASP A 678 37.12 -5.59 -36.02
N LYS A 679 35.80 -5.68 -36.31
CA LYS A 679 34.76 -5.08 -35.47
C LYS A 679 34.40 -5.95 -34.28
N ASP A 680 34.01 -5.29 -33.20
CA ASP A 680 33.58 -5.95 -31.97
C ASP A 680 32.13 -6.46 -32.09
N VAL A 681 31.93 -7.72 -31.78
CA VAL A 681 30.62 -8.29 -31.43
C VAL A 681 30.57 -8.51 -29.92
N VAL A 682 29.65 -7.83 -29.25
CA VAL A 682 29.61 -7.74 -27.78
C VAL A 682 28.40 -8.48 -27.24
N LEU A 683 28.61 -9.41 -26.32
CA LEU A 683 27.56 -9.93 -25.44
C LEU A 683 27.61 -9.15 -24.13
N ILE A 684 26.50 -8.57 -23.70
CA ILE A 684 26.41 -7.86 -22.42
C ILE A 684 25.25 -8.40 -21.58
N THR A 685 25.48 -8.62 -20.29
CA THR A 685 24.42 -9.05 -19.36
C THR A 685 23.91 -7.89 -18.50
N GLY A 686 22.61 -7.86 -18.22
CA GLY A 686 22.03 -6.91 -17.24
C GLY A 686 21.84 -5.48 -17.76
N THR A 687 21.50 -5.33 -19.04
CA THR A 687 21.28 -4.01 -19.70
C THR A 687 20.02 -3.28 -19.22
N THR A 688 19.13 -3.98 -18.50
CA THR A 688 17.91 -3.40 -17.91
C THR A 688 18.14 -2.79 -16.52
N GLY A 689 19.36 -2.89 -15.96
CA GLY A 689 19.78 -2.17 -14.75
C GLY A 689 20.32 -0.78 -15.08
N GLY A 690 20.32 0.15 -14.12
CA GLY A 690 20.68 1.56 -14.36
C GLY A 690 22.03 1.76 -15.05
N PHE A 691 23.11 1.24 -14.46
CA PHE A 691 24.46 1.32 -15.06
C PHE A 691 24.57 0.56 -16.39
N GLY A 692 24.00 -0.65 -16.46
CA GLY A 692 24.03 -1.47 -17.69
C GLY A 692 23.25 -0.84 -18.86
N CYS A 693 22.25 -0.01 -18.57
CA CYS A 693 21.49 0.72 -19.56
C CYS A 693 22.34 1.79 -20.25
N ASP A 694 23.12 2.55 -19.48
CA ASP A 694 24.07 3.54 -20.03
C ASP A 694 25.18 2.86 -20.84
N VAL A 695 25.70 1.72 -20.36
CA VAL A 695 26.71 0.93 -21.07
C VAL A 695 26.17 0.47 -22.43
N LEU A 696 24.91 0.01 -22.48
CA LEU A 696 24.27 -0.40 -23.72
C LEU A 696 24.20 0.75 -24.73
N GLU A 697 23.79 1.96 -24.31
CA GLU A 697 23.71 3.11 -25.23
C GLU A 697 25.10 3.43 -25.84
N HIS A 698 26.15 3.47 -25.01
CA HIS A 698 27.52 3.72 -25.49
C HIS A 698 28.01 2.63 -26.45
N LEU A 699 27.71 1.35 -26.18
CA LEU A 699 28.03 0.25 -27.10
C LEU A 699 27.31 0.39 -28.45
N LEU A 700 26.04 0.78 -28.44
CA LEU A 700 25.26 0.97 -29.66
C LEU A 700 25.76 2.17 -30.48
N ARG A 701 26.28 3.21 -29.82
CA ARG A 701 26.91 4.38 -30.47
C ARG A 701 28.32 4.14 -30.98
N ASP A 702 29.08 3.20 -30.41
CA ASP A 702 30.47 2.96 -30.79
C ASP A 702 30.60 2.29 -32.18
N GLU A 703 31.16 2.98 -33.17
CA GLU A 703 31.28 2.51 -34.56
C GLU A 703 32.17 1.25 -34.73
N ARG A 704 33.05 0.99 -33.75
CA ARG A 704 33.87 -0.22 -33.69
C ARG A 704 33.04 -1.46 -33.36
N VAL A 705 31.87 -1.29 -32.75
CA VAL A 705 30.96 -2.38 -32.41
C VAL A 705 30.01 -2.64 -33.57
N GLU A 706 29.98 -3.87 -34.06
CA GLU A 706 29.10 -4.33 -35.14
C GLU A 706 27.75 -4.82 -34.61
N ARG A 707 27.74 -5.49 -33.46
CA ARG A 707 26.56 -6.17 -32.90
C ARG A 707 26.63 -6.22 -31.39
N VAL A 708 25.48 -6.07 -30.73
CA VAL A 708 25.29 -6.20 -29.28
C VAL A 708 24.19 -7.21 -28.98
N TYR A 709 24.56 -8.32 -28.34
CA TYR A 709 23.64 -9.29 -27.77
C TYR A 709 23.39 -8.95 -26.30
N ALA A 710 22.18 -8.48 -25.98
CA ALA A 710 21.81 -8.09 -24.62
C ALA A 710 21.09 -9.23 -23.90
N PHE A 711 21.80 -9.92 -23.01
CA PHE A 711 21.28 -11.05 -22.24
C PHE A 711 20.57 -10.55 -20.97
N ASN A 712 19.28 -10.88 -20.86
CA ASN A 712 18.44 -10.58 -19.69
C ASN A 712 17.64 -11.82 -19.27
N ARG A 713 17.14 -11.84 -18.03
CA ARG A 713 16.46 -13.02 -17.45
C ARG A 713 15.13 -13.33 -18.19
N PRO A 714 14.78 -14.62 -18.42
CA PRO A 714 13.53 -15.00 -19.06
C PRO A 714 12.28 -14.54 -18.30
N GLY A 715 11.18 -14.32 -19.04
CA GLY A 715 9.88 -13.99 -18.46
C GLY A 715 9.82 -12.59 -17.85
N SER A 716 10.74 -11.69 -18.22
CA SER A 716 10.86 -10.37 -17.62
C SER A 716 10.37 -9.23 -18.50
N GLN A 717 9.73 -9.52 -19.64
CA GLN A 717 9.37 -8.51 -20.65
C GLN A 717 10.58 -7.62 -20.97
N ALA A 718 11.74 -8.25 -21.20
CA ALA A 718 13.04 -7.57 -21.17
C ALA A 718 13.12 -6.36 -22.12
N MET A 719 12.52 -6.47 -23.31
CA MET A 719 12.50 -5.39 -24.30
C MET A 719 11.68 -4.17 -23.85
N GLU A 720 10.49 -4.38 -23.29
CA GLU A 720 9.64 -3.31 -22.76
C GLU A 720 10.35 -2.58 -21.61
N ARG A 721 10.94 -3.35 -20.69
CA ARG A 721 11.76 -2.77 -19.60
C ARG A 721 12.95 -1.99 -20.13
N GLN A 722 13.61 -2.44 -21.19
CA GLN A 722 14.73 -1.74 -21.80
C GLN A 722 14.28 -0.39 -22.37
N LEU A 723 13.15 -0.35 -23.07
CA LEU A 723 12.57 0.86 -23.65
C LEU A 723 12.22 1.88 -22.56
N THR A 724 11.50 1.44 -21.52
CA THR A 724 11.15 2.29 -20.37
C THR A 724 12.39 2.90 -19.72
N ARG A 725 13.46 2.11 -19.51
CA ARG A 725 14.70 2.61 -18.93
C ARG A 725 15.44 3.59 -19.83
N PHE A 726 15.44 3.40 -21.15
CA PHE A 726 16.03 4.37 -22.08
C PHE A 726 15.30 5.72 -21.98
N LYS A 727 13.97 5.68 -21.94
CA LYS A 727 13.13 6.89 -21.81
C LYS A 727 13.35 7.63 -20.49
N GLU A 728 13.27 6.92 -19.36
CA GLU A 728 13.46 7.49 -18.01
C GLU A 728 14.83 8.18 -17.85
N ARG A 729 15.86 7.65 -18.51
CA ARG A 729 17.25 8.13 -18.42
C ARG A 729 17.63 9.13 -19.52
N ALA A 730 16.68 9.55 -20.35
CA ALA A 730 16.90 10.42 -21.51
C ALA A 730 18.02 9.91 -22.46
N LEU A 731 17.98 8.59 -22.73
CA LEU A 731 18.82 7.90 -23.71
C LEU A 731 18.07 7.77 -25.05
N ASP A 732 18.81 7.54 -26.12
CA ASP A 732 18.25 7.51 -27.47
C ASP A 732 17.58 6.17 -27.79
N GLU A 733 16.26 6.16 -27.71
CA GLU A 733 15.40 5.00 -27.95
C GLU A 733 15.56 4.43 -29.37
N SER A 734 15.94 5.25 -30.36
CA SER A 734 16.07 4.80 -31.75
C SER A 734 17.14 3.71 -31.91
N LEU A 735 18.17 3.72 -31.05
CA LEU A 735 19.27 2.74 -31.06
C LEU A 735 18.78 1.31 -30.81
N LEU A 736 17.68 1.14 -30.06
CA LEU A 736 17.09 -0.17 -29.76
C LEU A 736 16.38 -0.82 -30.96
N THR A 737 16.15 -0.07 -32.04
CA THR A 737 15.54 -0.59 -33.28
C THR A 737 16.57 -0.89 -34.36
N THR A 738 17.84 -0.57 -34.12
CA THR A 738 18.90 -0.77 -35.11
C THR A 738 19.25 -2.27 -35.25
N PRO A 739 19.70 -2.72 -36.43
CA PRO A 739 20.16 -4.11 -36.64
C PRO A 739 21.35 -4.51 -35.75
N LYS A 740 22.04 -3.53 -35.16
CA LYS A 740 23.15 -3.74 -34.23
C LYS A 740 22.68 -4.32 -32.89
N PHE A 741 21.43 -4.07 -32.48
CA PHE A 741 20.91 -4.51 -31.19
C PHE A 741 20.09 -5.78 -31.30
N ARG A 742 20.36 -6.76 -30.42
CA ARG A 742 19.52 -7.96 -30.26
C ARG A 742 19.30 -8.28 -28.79
N MET A 743 18.06 -8.15 -28.34
CA MET A 743 17.64 -8.57 -27.00
C MET A 743 17.48 -10.10 -26.95
N ILE A 744 18.01 -10.74 -25.91
CA ILE A 744 17.94 -12.19 -25.72
C ILE A 744 17.55 -12.49 -24.26
N GLU A 745 16.50 -13.28 -24.10
CA GLU A 745 16.13 -13.85 -22.81
C GLU A 745 16.93 -15.15 -22.55
N ALA A 746 17.77 -15.15 -21.51
CA ALA A 746 18.75 -16.20 -21.25
C ALA A 746 18.90 -16.47 -19.74
N ALA A 747 18.95 -17.75 -19.37
CA ALA A 747 19.18 -18.22 -18.00
C ALA A 747 20.69 -18.49 -17.79
N LEU A 748 21.41 -17.51 -17.25
CA LEU A 748 22.88 -17.52 -17.22
C LEU A 748 23.50 -18.68 -16.41
N ASP A 749 22.80 -19.20 -15.41
CA ASP A 749 23.25 -20.29 -14.54
C ASP A 749 23.03 -21.68 -15.14
N VAL A 750 22.36 -21.77 -16.30
CA VAL A 750 22.10 -23.00 -17.05
C VAL A 750 23.15 -23.17 -18.16
N PRO A 751 23.75 -24.36 -18.35
CA PRO A 751 24.64 -24.64 -19.48
C PRO A 751 23.96 -24.31 -20.82
N GLY A 752 24.64 -23.58 -21.70
CA GLY A 752 24.07 -23.11 -22.97
C GLY A 752 22.99 -22.04 -22.83
N PHE A 753 22.81 -21.47 -21.62
CA PHE A 753 21.95 -20.33 -21.30
C PHE A 753 20.45 -20.51 -21.53
N GLY A 754 19.98 -21.73 -21.81
CA GLY A 754 18.57 -22.02 -22.09
C GLY A 754 18.06 -21.39 -23.39
N ILE A 755 18.94 -21.02 -24.32
CA ILE A 755 18.59 -20.45 -25.63
C ILE A 755 18.63 -21.51 -26.74
N GLU A 756 18.06 -21.20 -27.90
CA GLU A 756 18.06 -22.11 -29.05
C GLU A 756 19.49 -22.49 -29.50
N PRO A 757 19.77 -23.77 -29.81
CA PRO A 757 21.11 -24.21 -30.22
C PRO A 757 21.69 -23.44 -31.41
N GLN A 758 20.87 -23.10 -32.41
CA GLN A 758 21.31 -22.33 -33.57
C GLN A 758 21.76 -20.92 -33.18
N LEU A 759 21.03 -20.28 -32.26
CA LEU A 759 21.40 -18.97 -31.74
C LEU A 759 22.67 -19.04 -30.89
N LEU A 760 22.82 -20.08 -30.07
CA LEU A 760 24.04 -20.31 -29.30
C LEU A 760 25.26 -20.50 -30.22
N ASP A 761 25.12 -21.26 -31.30
CA ASP A 761 26.18 -21.45 -32.30
C ASP A 761 26.54 -20.14 -33.02
N GLU A 762 25.53 -19.32 -33.37
CA GLU A 762 25.71 -17.97 -33.95
C GLU A 762 26.53 -17.07 -33.00
N ILE A 763 26.16 -17.05 -31.72
CA ILE A 763 26.81 -16.24 -30.68
C ILE A 763 28.23 -16.74 -30.43
N ARG A 764 28.42 -18.05 -30.29
CA ARG A 764 29.74 -18.69 -30.11
C ARG A 764 30.70 -18.32 -31.24
N ASP A 765 30.19 -18.29 -32.47
CA ASP A 765 31.02 -17.97 -33.63
C ASP A 765 31.31 -16.48 -33.77
N SER A 766 30.36 -15.62 -33.45
CA SER A 766 30.47 -14.18 -33.72
C SER A 766 31.10 -13.39 -32.56
N VAL A 767 30.76 -13.67 -31.31
CA VAL A 767 31.12 -12.85 -30.14
C VAL A 767 32.63 -12.70 -30.01
N THR A 768 33.07 -11.47 -29.72
CA THR A 768 34.48 -11.07 -29.49
C THR A 768 34.71 -10.62 -28.06
N HIS A 769 33.68 -10.09 -27.39
CA HIS A 769 33.74 -9.53 -26.06
C HIS A 769 32.49 -9.93 -25.27
N ILE A 770 32.69 -10.34 -24.02
CA ILE A 770 31.64 -10.68 -23.07
C ILE A 770 31.75 -9.70 -21.90
N LEU A 771 30.79 -8.78 -21.79
CA LEU A 771 30.67 -7.80 -20.70
C LEU A 771 29.66 -8.34 -19.68
N HIS A 772 30.18 -8.95 -18.61
CA HIS A 772 29.35 -9.51 -17.56
C HIS A 772 29.09 -8.46 -16.47
N ASN A 773 27.90 -7.84 -16.53
CA ASN A 773 27.46 -6.80 -15.59
C ASN A 773 26.28 -7.25 -14.70
N ALA A 774 25.45 -8.19 -15.16
CA ALA A 774 24.39 -8.77 -14.34
C ALA A 774 24.97 -9.47 -13.09
N TRP A 775 24.49 -9.09 -11.91
CA TRP A 775 24.78 -9.74 -10.64
C TRP A 775 23.65 -9.47 -9.65
N THR A 776 23.41 -10.40 -8.73
CA THR A 776 22.50 -10.16 -7.60
C THR A 776 23.11 -9.11 -6.65
N VAL A 777 22.45 -7.96 -6.43
CA VAL A 777 22.96 -6.92 -5.51
C VAL A 777 22.16 -6.95 -4.21
N ASN A 778 22.64 -7.71 -3.24
CA ASN A 778 22.07 -7.77 -1.90
C ASN A 778 23.15 -8.11 -0.87
N PHE A 779 23.52 -7.14 -0.03
CA PHE A 779 24.59 -7.26 0.95
C PHE A 779 24.26 -8.15 2.15
N ASN A 780 22.99 -8.55 2.30
CA ASN A 780 22.50 -9.39 3.40
C ASN A 780 22.46 -10.89 3.05
N LEU A 781 22.76 -11.27 1.80
CA LEU A 781 22.79 -12.67 1.38
C LEU A 781 24.09 -13.34 1.83
N ALA A 782 23.99 -14.59 2.29
CA ALA A 782 25.14 -15.44 2.53
C ALA A 782 25.81 -15.83 1.19
N LEU A 783 27.11 -16.16 1.22
CA LEU A 783 27.88 -16.51 0.02
C LEU A 783 27.22 -17.62 -0.81
N SER A 784 26.65 -18.64 -0.17
CA SER A 784 25.97 -19.76 -0.83
C SER A 784 24.83 -19.32 -1.78
N SER A 785 24.18 -18.20 -1.48
CA SER A 785 23.09 -17.65 -2.31
C SER A 785 23.57 -17.11 -3.66
N PHE A 786 24.88 -16.83 -3.82
CA PHE A 786 25.49 -16.32 -5.07
C PHE A 786 26.01 -17.42 -5.99
N GLU A 787 25.83 -18.69 -5.62
CA GLU A 787 26.26 -19.82 -6.43
C GLU A 787 25.62 -19.85 -7.86
N PRO A 788 24.39 -19.36 -8.12
CA PRO A 788 23.91 -19.12 -9.49
C PRO A 788 24.72 -18.06 -10.26
N ASP A 789 25.09 -16.95 -9.61
CA ASP A 789 25.95 -15.91 -10.21
C ASP A 789 27.36 -16.48 -10.52
N LEU A 790 27.91 -17.33 -9.65
CA LEU A 790 29.18 -18.02 -9.90
C LEU A 790 29.09 -19.04 -11.05
N LYS A 791 27.95 -19.75 -11.17
CA LYS A 791 27.67 -20.61 -12.34
C LYS A 791 27.59 -19.79 -13.63
N ALA A 792 27.01 -18.59 -13.59
CA ALA A 792 26.97 -17.69 -14.74
C ALA A 792 28.37 -17.32 -15.22
N VAL A 793 29.29 -16.99 -14.31
CA VAL A 793 30.71 -16.73 -14.65
C VAL A 793 31.32 -17.93 -15.36
N ARG A 794 31.14 -19.13 -14.80
CA ARG A 794 31.64 -20.37 -15.41
C ARG A 794 31.05 -20.60 -16.80
N ASN A 795 29.74 -20.48 -16.97
CA ASN A 795 29.08 -20.71 -18.26
C ASN A 795 29.54 -19.70 -19.33
N LEU A 796 29.80 -18.45 -18.95
CA LEU A 796 30.37 -17.43 -19.85
C LEU A 796 31.84 -17.70 -20.20
N VAL A 797 32.61 -18.25 -19.26
CA VAL A 797 33.97 -18.77 -19.53
C VAL A 797 33.92 -19.93 -20.53
N GLU A 798 33.00 -20.88 -20.35
CA GLU A 798 32.83 -22.01 -21.26
C GLU A 798 32.42 -21.54 -22.67
N LEU A 799 31.54 -20.54 -22.78
CA LEU A 799 31.22 -19.90 -24.06
C LEU A 799 32.47 -19.30 -24.71
N SER A 800 33.29 -18.57 -23.96
CA SER A 800 34.55 -17.99 -24.46
C SER A 800 35.51 -19.09 -24.96
N LEU A 801 35.72 -20.15 -24.19
CA LEU A 801 36.59 -21.27 -24.55
C LEU A 801 36.09 -22.05 -25.78
N SER A 802 34.78 -22.15 -25.95
CA SER A 802 34.17 -22.87 -27.07
C SER A 802 34.28 -22.14 -28.42
N SER A 803 34.73 -20.88 -28.43
CA SER A 803 34.88 -20.12 -29.67
C SER A 803 35.86 -20.78 -30.64
N PRO A 804 35.52 -20.90 -31.95
CA PRO A 804 36.38 -21.53 -32.94
C PRO A 804 37.53 -20.63 -33.41
N HIS A 805 37.65 -19.40 -32.89
CA HIS A 805 38.64 -18.44 -33.35
C HIS A 805 39.95 -18.52 -32.57
N SER A 806 41.06 -18.16 -33.21
CA SER A 806 42.41 -18.15 -32.63
C SER A 806 42.49 -17.37 -31.31
N SER A 807 41.91 -16.18 -31.25
CA SER A 807 41.66 -15.45 -30.00
C SER A 807 40.25 -15.77 -29.48
N PRO A 808 40.12 -16.29 -28.24
CA PRO A 808 38.82 -16.46 -27.63
C PRO A 808 38.23 -15.09 -27.26
N PRO A 809 36.90 -14.98 -27.07
CA PRO A 809 36.26 -13.77 -26.60
C PRO A 809 36.84 -13.28 -25.28
N ARG A 810 37.15 -11.98 -25.21
CA ARG A 810 37.60 -11.34 -23.99
C ARG A 810 36.44 -11.24 -23.00
N ILE A 811 36.69 -11.53 -21.72
CA ILE A 811 35.68 -11.37 -20.66
C ILE A 811 35.99 -10.14 -19.83
N GLN A 812 35.11 -9.15 -19.89
CA GLN A 812 35.12 -8.01 -18.98
C GLN A 812 34.07 -8.21 -17.89
N PHE A 813 34.51 -8.24 -16.63
CA PHE A 813 33.64 -8.48 -15.49
C PHE A 813 33.48 -7.23 -14.64
N THR A 814 32.23 -6.91 -14.29
CA THR A 814 31.92 -5.84 -13.35
C THR A 814 32.01 -6.38 -11.93
N SER A 815 33.16 -6.16 -11.29
CA SER A 815 33.36 -6.41 -9.86
C SER A 815 32.93 -5.18 -9.04
N SER A 816 33.15 -5.19 -7.73
CA SER A 816 32.73 -4.14 -6.81
C SER A 816 33.86 -3.77 -5.86
N ILE A 817 33.90 -2.50 -5.43
CA ILE A 817 34.76 -2.08 -4.31
C ILE A 817 34.42 -2.79 -2.97
N GLY A 818 33.31 -3.53 -2.89
CA GLY A 818 33.02 -4.40 -1.74
C GLY A 818 34.09 -5.45 -1.46
N VAL A 819 34.95 -5.80 -2.43
CA VAL A 819 36.07 -6.74 -2.23
C VAL A 819 37.16 -6.21 -1.30
N PHE A 820 37.12 -4.93 -0.92
CA PHE A 820 38.08 -4.30 -0.01
C PHE A 820 37.63 -4.26 1.46
N ALA A 821 36.52 -4.92 1.81
CA ALA A 821 35.90 -4.90 3.14
C ALA A 821 36.90 -4.94 4.32
N SER A 822 37.81 -5.90 4.26
CA SER A 822 38.87 -6.21 5.23
C SER A 822 40.27 -6.12 4.60
N CYS A 823 40.44 -5.25 3.59
CA CYS A 823 41.72 -5.08 2.91
C CYS A 823 42.77 -4.46 3.83
N ASN A 824 43.95 -5.07 3.88
CA ASN A 824 45.09 -4.60 4.67
C ASN A 824 46.11 -3.79 3.86
N ILE A 825 45.83 -3.51 2.59
CA ILE A 825 46.72 -2.70 1.74
C ILE A 825 46.52 -1.22 2.10
N PRO A 826 47.58 -0.48 2.44
CA PRO A 826 47.46 0.95 2.73
C PRO A 826 46.93 1.74 1.52
N PRO A 827 46.07 2.74 1.74
CA PRO A 827 45.59 3.61 0.67
C PRO A 827 46.71 4.52 0.08
N PRO A 828 46.63 4.92 -1.20
CA PRO A 828 45.63 4.49 -2.18
C PRO A 828 45.90 3.04 -2.64
N ILE A 829 44.85 2.21 -2.64
CA ILE A 829 44.98 0.78 -2.94
C ILE A 829 45.23 0.59 -4.44
N PRO A 830 46.32 -0.09 -4.86
CA PRO A 830 46.67 -0.25 -6.25
C PRO A 830 45.77 -1.25 -6.99
N GLU A 831 45.73 -1.13 -8.33
CA GLU A 831 44.98 -2.02 -9.24
C GLU A 831 45.68 -3.38 -9.41
N VAL A 832 45.59 -4.20 -8.35
CA VAL A 832 46.23 -5.52 -8.20
C VAL A 832 45.25 -6.59 -7.70
N SER A 833 45.66 -7.86 -7.81
CA SER A 833 44.92 -8.98 -7.21
C SER A 833 44.96 -8.89 -5.69
N LEU A 834 43.88 -9.31 -5.04
CA LEU A 834 43.69 -9.18 -3.60
C LEU A 834 43.78 -10.52 -2.89
N ASP A 835 44.29 -10.48 -1.66
CA ASP A 835 44.30 -11.62 -0.75
C ASP A 835 42.87 -12.10 -0.44
N PRO A 836 42.64 -13.43 -0.28
CA PRO A 836 41.34 -13.99 0.08
C PRO A 836 40.76 -13.49 1.41
N SER A 837 41.54 -12.89 2.30
CA SER A 837 41.00 -12.24 3.50
C SER A 837 40.35 -10.87 3.22
N SER A 838 40.69 -10.24 2.09
CA SER A 838 40.21 -8.88 1.73
C SER A 838 38.68 -8.74 1.65
N PRO A 839 37.92 -9.65 1.02
CA PRO A 839 36.47 -9.49 0.88
C PRO A 839 35.65 -9.93 2.10
N LEU A 840 36.29 -10.49 3.14
CA LEU A 840 35.59 -11.13 4.26
C LEU A 840 34.68 -10.14 5.00
N GLY A 841 33.47 -10.61 5.32
CA GLY A 841 32.48 -9.88 6.12
C GLY A 841 31.15 -9.62 5.39
N SER A 842 31.05 -9.96 4.10
CA SER A 842 29.79 -9.89 3.34
C SER A 842 29.81 -10.90 2.19
N GLY A 843 28.75 -11.72 2.09
CA GLY A 843 28.60 -12.69 1.00
C GLY A 843 28.64 -12.05 -0.40
N TYR A 844 28.22 -10.78 -0.52
CA TYR A 844 28.32 -10.04 -1.78
C TYR A 844 29.78 -9.77 -2.17
N GLY A 845 30.60 -9.22 -1.26
CA GLY A 845 32.02 -8.96 -1.51
C GLY A 845 32.80 -10.25 -1.76
N GLU A 846 32.51 -11.29 -0.97
CA GLU A 846 33.09 -12.63 -1.09
C GLU A 846 32.79 -13.25 -2.47
N SER A 847 31.53 -13.21 -2.92
CA SER A 847 31.15 -13.76 -4.24
C SER A 847 31.80 -13.03 -5.41
N LYS A 848 31.93 -11.69 -5.32
CA LYS A 848 32.63 -10.89 -6.34
C LYS A 848 34.10 -11.24 -6.41
N TRP A 849 34.78 -11.36 -5.27
CA TRP A 849 36.19 -11.77 -5.24
C TRP A 849 36.38 -13.18 -5.81
N ILE A 850 35.51 -14.14 -5.48
CA ILE A 850 35.56 -15.48 -6.07
C ILE A 850 35.45 -15.40 -7.60
N ALA A 851 34.51 -14.61 -8.13
CA ALA A 851 34.37 -14.42 -9.56
C ALA A 851 35.61 -13.81 -10.22
N GLU A 852 36.28 -12.84 -9.55
CA GLU A 852 37.57 -12.34 -10.01
C GLU A 852 38.62 -13.46 -10.10
N GLN A 853 38.73 -14.28 -9.05
CA GLN A 853 39.69 -15.39 -9.02
C GLN A 853 39.39 -16.47 -10.05
N VAL A 854 38.13 -16.78 -10.33
CA VAL A 854 37.75 -17.69 -11.41
C VAL A 854 38.31 -17.19 -12.74
N LEU A 855 38.12 -15.90 -13.02
CA LEU A 855 38.63 -15.29 -14.25
C LEU A 855 40.16 -15.25 -14.31
N TYR A 856 40.86 -14.93 -13.20
CA TYR A 856 42.32 -14.97 -13.15
C TYR A 856 42.86 -16.38 -13.40
N ASN A 857 42.28 -17.39 -12.76
CA ASN A 857 42.67 -18.80 -12.95
C ASN A 857 42.47 -19.25 -14.40
N VAL A 858 41.35 -18.88 -15.02
CA VAL A 858 41.06 -19.20 -16.42
C VAL A 858 42.02 -18.48 -17.37
N ALA A 859 42.32 -17.21 -17.11
CA ALA A 859 43.28 -16.45 -17.91
C ALA A 859 44.67 -17.10 -17.87
N GLN A 860 45.12 -17.52 -16.69
CA GLN A 860 46.42 -18.20 -16.53
C GLN A 860 46.44 -19.60 -17.16
N ARG A 861 45.38 -20.41 -16.99
CA ARG A 861 45.36 -21.82 -17.39
C ARG A 861 44.96 -22.05 -18.86
N ALA A 862 44.08 -21.19 -19.39
CA ALA A 862 43.46 -21.38 -20.70
C ALA A 862 43.65 -20.19 -21.65
N GLY A 863 44.34 -19.14 -21.22
CA GLY A 863 44.70 -18.00 -22.07
C GLY A 863 43.52 -17.12 -22.50
N VAL A 864 42.40 -17.14 -21.75
CA VAL A 864 41.26 -16.25 -22.01
C VAL A 864 41.63 -14.83 -21.57
N PRO A 865 41.57 -13.82 -22.46
CA PRO A 865 41.80 -12.44 -22.07
C PRO A 865 40.69 -11.96 -21.13
N ILE A 866 41.07 -11.29 -20.04
CA ILE A 866 40.11 -10.78 -19.04
C ILE A 866 40.36 -9.31 -18.72
N VAL A 867 39.31 -8.62 -18.27
CA VAL A 867 39.38 -7.30 -17.64
C VAL A 867 38.40 -7.28 -16.47
N VAL A 868 38.90 -7.27 -15.25
CA VAL A 868 38.09 -7.09 -14.05
C VAL A 868 38.02 -5.60 -13.74
N VAL A 869 36.82 -5.04 -13.75
CA VAL A 869 36.58 -3.64 -13.43
C VAL A 869 35.86 -3.54 -12.10
N ARG A 870 36.54 -3.06 -11.06
CA ARG A 870 35.95 -2.86 -9.72
C ARG A 870 35.21 -1.53 -9.70
N LEU A 871 33.89 -1.60 -9.75
CA LEU A 871 33.00 -0.43 -9.80
C LEU A 871 32.82 0.16 -8.39
N GLY A 872 33.08 1.46 -8.25
CA GLY A 872 32.80 2.20 -7.02
C GLY A 872 31.41 2.80 -6.95
N GLN A 873 31.26 3.85 -6.12
CA GLN A 873 29.97 4.51 -5.94
C GLN A 873 29.58 5.29 -7.20
N ILE A 874 28.58 4.77 -7.91
CA ILE A 874 27.92 5.47 -8.99
C ILE A 874 26.91 6.47 -8.40
N SER A 875 26.89 7.67 -8.97
CA SER A 875 26.01 8.78 -8.64
C SER A 875 25.28 9.21 -9.91
N GLY A 876 24.14 9.89 -9.77
CA GLY A 876 23.38 10.60 -10.82
C GLY A 876 23.48 10.09 -12.27
N ASP A 877 22.35 9.69 -12.85
CA ASP A 877 22.28 9.48 -14.29
C ASP A 877 22.39 10.78 -15.11
N LYS A 878 22.22 10.67 -16.43
CA LYS A 878 22.33 11.79 -17.36
C LYS A 878 21.38 12.95 -17.03
N THR A 879 20.25 12.67 -16.37
CA THR A 879 19.26 13.66 -15.91
C THR A 879 19.52 14.15 -14.49
N GLY A 880 20.48 13.54 -13.78
CA GLY A 880 20.79 13.80 -12.38
C GLY A 880 20.06 12.85 -11.42
N HIS A 881 19.18 11.96 -11.89
CA HIS A 881 18.47 11.06 -11.00
C HIS A 881 19.43 10.04 -10.38
N TRP A 882 19.42 9.95 -9.05
CA TRP A 882 20.17 8.98 -8.28
C TRP A 882 19.20 8.23 -7.37
N ASN A 883 19.20 6.91 -7.47
CA ASN A 883 18.30 6.00 -6.75
C ASN A 883 18.18 6.31 -5.25
N GLU A 884 17.00 6.77 -4.86
CA GLU A 884 16.61 7.25 -3.53
C GLU A 884 16.71 6.19 -2.42
N ARG A 885 16.82 4.92 -2.79
CA ARG A 885 17.01 3.80 -1.86
C ARG A 885 18.47 3.60 -1.44
N GLU A 886 19.42 4.27 -2.10
CA GLU A 886 20.83 4.20 -1.75
C GLU A 886 21.17 5.04 -0.52
N TRP A 887 22.30 4.72 0.11
CA TRP A 887 22.69 5.28 1.40
C TRP A 887 22.95 6.79 1.34
N PHE A 888 23.49 7.32 0.23
CA PHE A 888 23.83 8.75 0.13
C PHE A 888 22.57 9.62 -0.04
N PRO A 889 21.63 9.33 -0.96
CA PRO A 889 20.33 10.02 -1.00
C PRO A 889 19.58 9.92 0.34
N ALA A 890 19.62 8.77 1.01
CA ALA A 890 19.04 8.58 2.34
C ALA A 890 19.66 9.54 3.38
N LEU A 891 20.99 9.65 3.39
CA LEU A 891 21.73 10.59 4.24
C LEU A 891 21.35 12.04 3.92
N VAL A 892 21.23 12.41 2.65
CA VAL A 892 20.79 13.77 2.25
C VAL A 892 19.37 14.05 2.76
N LYS A 893 18.44 13.11 2.58
CA LYS A 893 17.04 13.24 3.07
C LYS A 893 16.97 13.36 4.60
N SER A 894 17.93 12.81 5.34
CA SER A 894 17.97 12.92 6.81
C SER A 894 18.06 14.37 7.32
N ALA A 895 18.50 15.31 6.48
CA ALA A 895 18.48 16.73 6.76
C ALA A 895 17.07 17.25 7.10
N SER A 896 16.04 16.73 6.42
CA SER A 896 14.65 17.13 6.68
C SER A 896 14.11 16.62 8.02
N LEU A 897 14.75 15.62 8.61
CA LEU A 897 14.38 15.06 9.92
C LEU A 897 15.18 15.68 11.06
N THR A 898 16.49 15.83 10.85
CA THR A 898 17.42 16.22 11.90
C THR A 898 17.81 17.69 11.85
N SER A 899 17.56 18.39 10.73
CA SER A 899 18.14 19.69 10.39
C SER A 899 19.67 19.72 10.32
N HIS A 900 20.30 18.54 10.31
CA HIS A 900 21.74 18.37 10.31
C HIS A 900 22.21 17.47 9.16
N LEU A 901 23.42 17.71 8.68
CA LEU A 901 24.13 16.82 7.77
C LEU A 901 25.55 16.56 8.30
N PRO A 902 26.11 15.36 8.07
CA PRO A 902 27.42 15.03 8.61
C PRO A 902 28.55 15.70 7.81
N ASN A 903 29.40 16.41 8.52
CA ASN A 903 30.71 16.85 8.05
C ASN A 903 31.75 15.80 8.45
N VAL A 904 32.36 15.16 7.45
CA VAL A 904 33.35 14.09 7.62
C VAL A 904 34.64 14.50 6.95
N GLU A 905 35.78 14.14 7.53
CA GLU A 905 37.10 14.36 6.93
C GLU A 905 37.37 13.37 5.80
N GLY A 906 38.05 13.84 4.74
CA GLY A 906 38.47 13.03 3.60
C GLY A 906 37.78 13.41 2.28
N GLU A 907 37.93 12.54 1.28
CA GLU A 907 37.56 12.80 -0.10
C GLU A 907 36.50 11.79 -0.61
N ALA A 908 35.64 12.26 -1.52
CA ALA A 908 34.62 11.47 -2.19
C ALA A 908 34.99 11.23 -3.66
N SER A 909 35.06 9.97 -4.06
CA SER A 909 35.33 9.54 -5.44
C SER A 909 34.05 9.12 -6.18
N PHE A 910 32.93 9.80 -5.92
CA PHE A 910 31.64 9.53 -6.56
C PHE A 910 31.74 9.75 -8.06
N PHE A 911 31.11 8.86 -8.82
CA PHE A 911 31.24 8.85 -10.26
C PHE A 911 29.86 8.94 -10.91
N LEU A 912 29.63 9.94 -11.75
CA LEU A 912 28.41 10.01 -12.57
C LEU A 912 28.24 8.76 -13.46
N SER A 913 27.04 8.20 -13.47
CA SER A 913 26.74 6.93 -14.14
C SER A 913 27.09 6.92 -15.62
N TYR A 914 26.70 7.98 -16.34
CA TYR A 914 26.82 8.03 -17.79
C TYR A 914 28.29 8.08 -18.29
N PRO A 915 29.18 8.94 -17.77
CA PRO A 915 30.59 8.89 -18.14
C PRO A 915 31.32 7.66 -17.57
N ALA A 916 30.90 7.11 -16.42
CA ALA A 916 31.45 5.84 -15.92
C ALA A 916 31.17 4.70 -16.89
N ALA A 917 29.95 4.64 -17.45
CA ALA A 917 29.56 3.65 -18.44
C ALA A 917 30.37 3.78 -19.74
N ARG A 918 30.67 5.01 -20.18
CA ARG A 918 31.55 5.24 -21.32
C ARG A 918 32.98 4.74 -21.05
N ALA A 919 33.54 5.08 -19.90
CA ALA A 919 34.85 4.58 -19.48
C ALA A 919 34.88 3.05 -19.43
N PHE A 920 33.84 2.42 -18.87
CA PHE A 920 33.70 0.96 -18.86
C PHE A 920 33.69 0.36 -20.27
N VAL A 921 33.03 1.00 -21.23
CA VAL A 921 33.03 0.57 -22.64
C VAL A 921 34.42 0.72 -23.29
N GLU A 922 35.19 1.75 -22.95
CA GLU A 922 36.56 1.95 -23.43
C GLU A 922 37.52 0.90 -22.85
N MET A 923 37.35 0.54 -21.57
CA MET A 923 38.16 -0.45 -20.86
C MET A 923 38.11 -1.87 -21.46
N ARG A 924 37.15 -2.17 -22.34
CA ARG A 924 37.07 -3.47 -23.03
C ARG A 924 38.33 -3.78 -23.82
N SER A 925 39.03 -2.76 -24.30
CA SER A 925 40.27 -2.89 -25.05
C SER A 925 41.53 -2.80 -24.17
N SER A 926 41.37 -2.78 -22.84
CA SER A 926 42.46 -2.61 -21.89
C SER A 926 43.50 -3.75 -22.01
N PRO A 927 44.81 -3.42 -22.01
CA PRO A 927 45.86 -4.42 -21.82
C PRO A 927 45.99 -4.85 -20.35
N GLU A 928 45.45 -4.07 -19.42
CA GLU A 928 45.52 -4.33 -17.99
C GLU A 928 44.33 -5.18 -17.52
N PRO A 929 44.58 -6.25 -16.74
CA PRO A 929 43.54 -7.20 -16.34
C PRO A 929 42.68 -6.76 -15.16
N ILE A 930 43.10 -5.73 -14.40
CA ILE A 930 42.42 -5.26 -13.19
C ILE A 930 42.40 -3.75 -13.23
N LEU A 931 41.20 -3.17 -13.13
CA LEU A 931 40.97 -1.73 -13.20
C LEU A 931 40.02 -1.28 -12.09
N HIS A 932 40.26 -0.10 -11.53
CA HIS A 932 39.34 0.57 -10.61
C HIS A 932 38.52 1.63 -11.35
N LEU A 933 37.21 1.45 -11.41
CA LEU A 933 36.30 2.43 -11.99
C LEU A 933 35.69 3.27 -10.88
N VAL A 934 36.51 4.23 -10.41
CA VAL A 934 36.16 5.31 -9.49
C VAL A 934 36.61 6.65 -10.07
N HIS A 935 36.10 7.76 -9.52
CA HIS A 935 36.47 9.08 -10.03
C HIS A 935 37.99 9.32 -9.83
N PRO A 936 38.77 9.63 -10.89
CA PRO A 936 40.23 9.72 -10.81
C PRO A 936 40.73 10.98 -10.12
N ARG A 937 39.86 11.98 -9.95
CA ARG A 937 40.11 13.24 -9.23
C ARG A 937 39.09 13.40 -8.11
N PRO A 938 39.24 12.71 -6.97
CA PRO A 938 38.26 12.77 -5.89
C PRO A 938 38.20 14.20 -5.33
N ILE A 939 37.02 14.62 -4.85
CA ILE A 939 36.82 15.96 -4.27
C ILE A 939 36.70 15.88 -2.75
N PRO A 940 37.09 16.91 -1.99
CA PRO A 940 36.85 16.93 -0.54
C PRO A 940 35.36 16.72 -0.22
N TRP A 941 35.04 15.91 0.78
CA TRP A 941 33.64 15.67 1.22
C TRP A 941 32.87 16.97 1.45
N ARG A 942 33.56 17.95 2.04
CA ARG A 942 33.01 19.28 2.31
C ARG A 942 32.53 19.98 1.04
N SER A 943 33.24 19.83 -0.08
CA SER A 943 32.86 20.41 -1.38
C SER A 943 31.57 19.78 -1.93
N LEU A 944 31.29 18.52 -1.56
CA LEU A 944 30.08 17.79 -1.93
C LEU A 944 28.88 18.15 -1.03
N ILE A 945 29.08 18.13 0.30
CA ILE A 945 27.97 18.26 1.26
C ILE A 945 27.57 19.71 1.54
N THR A 946 28.48 20.69 1.37
CA THR A 946 28.19 22.10 1.66
C THR A 946 27.09 22.68 0.76
N PRO A 947 27.13 22.50 -0.58
CA PRO A 947 26.04 22.98 -1.43
C PRO A 947 24.71 22.30 -1.12
N ILE A 948 24.73 21.01 -0.75
CA ILE A 948 23.52 20.26 -0.33
C ILE A 948 22.94 20.86 0.96
N ALA A 949 23.79 21.13 1.95
CA ALA A 949 23.38 21.73 3.21
C ALA A 949 22.79 23.14 3.01
N GLN A 950 23.36 23.95 2.11
CA GLN A 950 22.82 25.27 1.75
C GLN A 950 21.44 25.15 1.10
N GLU A 951 21.28 24.25 0.13
CA GLU A 951 20.01 24.02 -0.58
C GLU A 951 18.90 23.46 0.33
N LEU A 952 19.27 22.71 1.37
CA LEU A 952 18.33 22.11 2.33
C LEU A 952 18.21 22.89 3.64
N GLN A 953 18.87 24.05 3.75
CA GLN A 953 18.94 24.86 4.97
C GLN A 953 19.35 24.04 6.22
N ALA A 954 20.27 23.09 6.04
CA ALA A 954 20.75 22.19 7.08
C ALA A 954 22.11 22.63 7.62
N THR A 955 22.37 22.33 8.89
CA THR A 955 23.66 22.63 9.54
C THR A 955 24.62 21.45 9.40
N LEU A 956 25.87 21.73 9.02
CA LEU A 956 26.92 20.73 9.00
C LEU A 956 27.48 20.48 10.40
N VAL A 957 27.44 19.23 10.88
CA VAL A 957 27.88 18.83 12.22
C VAL A 957 28.83 17.62 12.17
N PRO A 958 29.64 17.36 13.21
CA PRO A 958 30.44 16.13 13.30
C PRO A 958 29.59 14.86 13.10
N TYR A 959 30.16 13.83 12.50
CA TYR A 959 29.45 12.58 12.19
C TYR A 959 28.72 11.97 13.39
N VAL A 960 29.38 11.93 14.54
CA VAL A 960 28.83 11.37 15.79
C VAL A 960 27.62 12.15 16.27
N GLU A 961 27.63 13.47 16.12
CA GLU A 961 26.49 14.33 16.49
C GLU A 961 25.30 14.12 15.53
N TRP A 962 25.57 14.02 14.22
CA TRP A 962 24.53 13.68 13.24
C TRP A 962 23.92 12.29 13.50
N LEU A 963 24.76 11.28 13.78
CA LEU A 963 24.28 9.93 14.06
C LEU A 963 23.45 9.89 15.34
N ALA A 964 23.90 10.56 16.41
CA ALA A 964 23.12 10.68 17.64
C ALA A 964 21.78 11.40 17.43
N ALA A 965 21.76 12.45 16.61
CA ALA A 965 20.51 13.13 16.23
C ALA A 965 19.57 12.21 15.45
N LEU A 966 20.11 11.38 14.55
CA LEU A 966 19.37 10.40 13.79
C LEU A 966 18.82 9.26 14.67
N GLU A 967 19.60 8.75 15.62
CA GLU A 967 19.18 7.75 16.61
C GLU A 967 18.08 8.28 17.52
N ALA A 968 18.26 9.50 18.05
CA ALA A 968 17.25 10.14 18.87
C ALA A 968 15.96 10.46 18.08
N ALA A 969 16.06 10.66 16.77
CA ALA A 969 14.89 10.78 15.90
C ALA A 969 14.20 9.42 15.68
N ALA A 970 14.97 8.32 15.58
CA ALA A 970 14.44 6.95 15.49
C ALA A 970 13.65 6.56 16.75
N GLU A 971 14.16 6.92 17.94
CA GLU A 971 13.52 6.61 19.23
C GLU A 971 12.24 7.43 19.46
N ARG A 972 12.22 8.69 19.01
CA ARG A 972 11.08 9.60 19.20
C ARG A 972 9.97 9.40 18.17
N ASN A 973 10.26 8.76 17.04
CA ASN A 973 9.33 8.64 15.94
C ASN A 973 9.52 7.29 15.21
N ALA A 974 8.93 6.23 15.76
CA ALA A 974 8.97 4.89 15.16
C ALA A 974 8.32 4.83 13.77
N GLU A 975 7.44 5.78 13.43
CA GLU A 975 6.79 5.91 12.13
C GLU A 975 7.64 6.68 11.10
N ALA A 976 8.60 7.53 11.53
CA ALA A 976 9.50 8.28 10.65
C ALA A 976 10.39 7.39 9.77
N ALA A 977 10.58 6.12 10.13
CA ALA A 977 11.34 5.17 9.32
C ALA A 977 10.72 4.92 7.93
N ARG A 978 9.42 5.23 7.75
CA ARG A 978 8.71 5.17 6.46
C ARG A 978 9.12 6.30 5.50
N GLU A 979 9.28 7.53 6.00
CA GLU A 979 9.56 8.73 5.18
C GLU A 979 11.05 9.09 5.08
N HIS A 980 11.87 8.60 6.02
CA HIS A 980 13.31 8.86 6.06
C HIS A 980 14.10 7.57 5.91
N PRO A 981 14.56 7.23 4.68
CA PRO A 981 15.33 6.01 4.42
C PRO A 981 16.57 5.84 5.30
N ALA A 982 17.15 6.93 5.81
CA ALA A 982 18.30 6.89 6.69
C ALA A 982 18.06 6.12 8.00
N LEU A 983 16.82 6.15 8.54
CA LEU A 983 16.47 5.43 9.76
C LEU A 983 16.44 3.91 9.54
N ARG A 984 16.15 3.44 8.32
CA ARG A 984 16.25 2.02 7.95
C ARG A 984 17.69 1.55 7.78
N LEU A 985 18.60 2.49 7.54
CA LEU A 985 20.04 2.27 7.39
C LEU A 985 20.82 2.63 8.66
N LEU A 986 20.14 2.75 9.81
CA LEU A 986 20.77 3.18 11.05
C LEU A 986 21.92 2.24 11.47
N ASP A 987 21.75 0.93 11.32
CA ASP A 987 22.81 -0.05 11.61
C ASP A 987 24.00 0.06 10.64
N PHE A 988 23.75 0.44 9.38
CA PHE A 988 24.81 0.74 8.42
C PHE A 988 25.59 2.00 8.81
N PHE A 989 24.91 3.05 9.29
CA PHE A 989 25.58 4.26 9.76
C PHE A 989 26.32 4.04 11.09
N ARG A 990 25.77 3.23 12.01
CA ARG A 990 26.48 2.80 13.23
C ARG A 990 27.78 2.07 12.92
N SER A 991 27.75 1.11 11.99
CA SER A 991 28.94 0.35 11.63
C SER A 991 29.99 1.20 10.90
N SER A 992 29.57 2.32 10.28
CA SER A 992 30.46 3.29 9.64
C SER A 992 31.18 4.22 10.63
N ALA A 993 30.63 4.41 11.84
CA ALA A 993 31.21 5.28 12.88
C ALA A 993 32.53 4.75 13.47
N SER A 994 32.78 3.44 13.38
CA SER A 994 33.92 2.77 14.02
C SER A 994 35.16 2.63 13.11
N ALA A 995 35.08 3.06 11.85
CA ALA A 995 36.13 2.85 10.86
C ALA A 995 37.08 4.07 10.76
N ASN A 996 38.01 4.20 11.73
CA ASN A 996 39.01 5.28 11.80
C ASN A 996 40.07 5.31 10.65
N THR A 997 39.94 4.51 9.60
CA THR A 997 40.96 4.36 8.53
C THR A 997 40.41 4.43 7.10
N LYS A 998 39.14 4.74 6.90
CA LYS A 998 38.45 4.77 5.58
C LYS A 998 38.06 6.20 5.18
N THR A 999 37.87 6.47 3.88
CA THR A 999 37.27 7.74 3.41
C THR A 999 35.85 7.90 3.96
N PRO A 1000 35.23 9.10 3.89
CA PRO A 1000 33.93 9.37 4.48
C PRO A 1000 32.93 8.23 4.30
N LEU A 1001 32.38 7.75 5.42
CA LEU A 1001 31.32 6.72 5.47
C LEU A 1001 31.73 5.34 4.91
N GLY A 1002 33.01 5.00 4.99
CA GLY A 1002 33.49 3.63 4.73
C GLY A 1002 33.90 3.33 3.29
N LEU A 1003 34.11 4.36 2.47
CA LEU A 1003 34.67 4.22 1.12
C LEU A 1003 36.19 3.95 1.17
N TYR A 1004 36.78 3.59 0.02
CA TYR A 1004 38.21 3.29 -0.10
C TYR A 1004 38.91 4.33 -0.98
N GLN A 1005 40.12 4.75 -0.61
CA GLN A 1005 41.00 5.46 -1.54
C GLN A 1005 41.68 4.45 -2.45
N LEU A 1006 41.41 4.55 -3.74
CA LEU A 1006 41.87 3.61 -4.75
C LEU A 1006 42.76 4.34 -5.76
N ASP A 1007 43.87 3.72 -6.14
CA ASP A 1007 44.66 4.15 -7.30
C ASP A 1007 43.88 3.84 -8.58
N THR A 1008 43.99 4.71 -9.57
CA THR A 1008 43.31 4.61 -10.88
C THR A 1008 44.28 4.73 -12.05
N LYS A 1009 45.60 4.69 -11.82
CA LYS A 1009 46.60 4.93 -12.85
C LYS A 1009 46.43 4.05 -14.09
N LYS A 1010 46.10 2.76 -13.94
CA LYS A 1010 45.86 1.86 -15.06
C LYS A 1010 44.51 2.13 -15.71
N ALA A 1011 43.46 2.36 -14.92
CA ALA A 1011 42.14 2.73 -15.43
C ALA A 1011 42.19 4.00 -16.30
N VAL A 1012 42.90 5.04 -15.83
CA VAL A 1012 43.14 6.29 -16.57
C VAL A 1012 43.91 6.05 -17.86
N GLY A 1013 44.89 5.14 -17.85
CA GLY A 1013 45.60 4.73 -19.07
C GLY A 1013 44.72 3.95 -20.07
N ALA A 1014 43.68 3.27 -19.58
CA ALA A 1014 42.78 2.46 -20.38
C ALA A 1014 41.52 3.19 -20.89
N SER A 1015 41.26 4.43 -20.43
CA SER A 1015 40.07 5.20 -20.81
C SER A 1015 40.40 6.69 -20.98
N GLU A 1016 40.19 7.20 -22.20
CA GLU A 1016 40.29 8.62 -22.51
C GLU A 1016 39.23 9.43 -21.77
N THR A 1017 38.04 8.84 -21.57
CA THR A 1017 36.98 9.43 -20.75
C THR A 1017 37.46 9.67 -19.32
N LEU A 1018 38.18 8.72 -18.70
CA LEU A 1018 38.76 8.94 -17.36
C LEU A 1018 39.86 10.00 -17.35
N ALA A 1019 40.78 9.95 -18.32
CA ALA A 1019 41.90 10.88 -18.40
C ALA A 1019 41.43 12.36 -18.47
N SER A 1020 40.36 12.62 -19.22
CA SER A 1020 39.82 13.95 -19.48
C SER A 1020 38.69 14.40 -18.53
N MET A 1021 38.23 13.54 -17.61
CA MET A 1021 37.05 13.78 -16.77
C MET A 1021 37.18 14.96 -15.77
N PRO A 1022 36.40 16.05 -15.87
CA PRO A 1022 36.46 17.12 -14.88
C PRO A 1022 36.08 16.61 -13.47
N GLU A 1023 36.53 17.33 -12.44
CA GLU A 1023 36.06 17.11 -11.07
C GLU A 1023 34.54 17.33 -10.96
N LEU A 1024 33.90 16.61 -10.03
CA LEU A 1024 32.52 16.86 -9.68
C LEU A 1024 32.35 18.31 -9.22
N GLY A 1025 31.40 19.01 -9.83
CA GLY A 1025 31.11 20.40 -9.54
C GLY A 1025 29.76 20.62 -8.86
N GLU A 1026 29.53 21.85 -8.42
CA GLU A 1026 28.24 22.28 -7.85
C GLU A 1026 27.07 22.05 -8.82
N ALA A 1027 27.30 22.13 -10.13
CA ALA A 1027 26.29 21.86 -11.14
C ALA A 1027 25.80 20.40 -11.14
N ASP A 1028 26.67 19.43 -10.84
CA ASP A 1028 26.30 18.02 -10.70
C ASP A 1028 25.41 17.82 -9.47
N ILE A 1029 25.82 18.42 -8.35
CA ILE A 1029 25.08 18.36 -7.08
C ILE A 1029 23.68 18.98 -7.22
N LYS A 1030 23.59 20.14 -7.88
CA LYS A 1030 22.30 20.80 -8.17
C LYS A 1030 21.41 19.95 -9.07
N ARG A 1031 21.98 19.21 -10.03
CA ARG A 1031 21.21 18.25 -10.84
C ARG A 1031 20.65 17.11 -10.01
N TRP A 1032 21.41 16.56 -9.06
CA TRP A 1032 20.91 15.52 -8.16
C TRP A 1032 19.75 16.03 -7.31
N ILE A 1033 19.91 17.22 -6.69
CA ILE A 1033 18.85 17.84 -5.89
C ILE A 1033 17.62 18.13 -6.74
N ALA A 1034 17.78 18.69 -7.94
CA ALA A 1034 16.67 18.96 -8.86
C ALA A 1034 15.93 17.68 -9.25
N ALA A 1035 16.65 16.59 -9.54
CA ALA A 1035 16.05 15.30 -9.85
C ALA A 1035 15.30 14.70 -8.66
N TRP A 1036 15.86 14.77 -7.45
CA TRP A 1036 15.19 14.35 -6.21
C TRP A 1036 13.98 15.22 -5.85
N ARG A 1037 13.99 16.52 -6.18
CA ARG A 1037 12.82 17.39 -6.04
C ARG A 1037 11.73 17.02 -7.06
N ALA A 1038 12.12 16.76 -8.31
CA ALA A 1038 11.19 16.38 -9.37
C ALA A 1038 10.52 15.02 -9.12
N SER A 1039 11.20 14.08 -8.45
CA SER A 1039 10.61 12.80 -8.04
C SER A 1039 9.78 12.87 -6.75
N GLY A 1040 9.77 14.02 -6.06
CA GLY A 1040 9.13 14.19 -4.75
C GLY A 1040 9.93 13.65 -3.57
N PHE A 1041 11.14 13.13 -3.79
CA PHE A 1041 12.02 12.64 -2.73
C PHE A 1041 12.48 13.74 -1.79
N LEU A 1042 12.87 14.90 -2.33
CA LEU A 1042 13.14 16.11 -1.56
C LEU A 1042 12.00 17.12 -1.75
N PRO A 1043 11.67 17.93 -0.73
CA PRO A 1043 10.65 18.96 -0.85
C PRO A 1043 11.02 19.98 -1.94
N ALA A 1044 10.01 20.50 -2.65
CA ALA A 1044 10.18 21.59 -3.61
C ALA A 1044 10.85 22.81 -2.93
N SER A 1045 11.63 23.57 -3.69
CA SER A 1045 12.26 24.79 -3.16
C SER A 1045 11.18 25.75 -2.67
N ALA A 1046 11.34 26.22 -1.42
CA ALA A 1046 10.48 27.24 -0.83
C ALA A 1046 10.54 28.57 -1.59
#